data_AF-A0A1T5J357-F1
#
_entry.id   AF-A0A1T5J357-F1
#
_cell.length_a   1.000
_cell.length_b   1.000
_cell.length_c   1.000
_cell.angle_alpha   90.00
_cell.angle_beta   90.00
_cell.angle_gamma   90.00
#
_symmetry.space_group_name_H-M   'P 1'
#
loop_
_entity.id
_entity.type
_entity.pdbx_description
1 polymer ?
#
loop_
_entity_poly.entity_id
_entity_poly.type
_entity_poly.pdbx_seq_one_letter_code
_entity_poly.pdbx_strand_id
1 'polypeptide(L)'
;MKSIKRGIFIIIVFFLLIGTRVYASDLTMDVEMGFDGRCRINGINPVKIELLSEDKDVEGELILKIDGRVYKNTINLPRKAKKLIQFSLPIFNGNTNIEISVTHGKDIILNENIRPKIIKSNSMAIGLLSETPEELYYIKNINPYFLKEQEVEIINLDENMDYSLGELKNINIIILDNFNTEALSEKNQEIFLNWIKEGGLIVVGKKEFAHKNLTGIFSGIEEAQGVGRGAVVGLNNPIKEKDANLIEYTIEKNITPQGLDQLLNKNSLNKKAQEIKKLQFIPDNLLKPTKNKILFLTVLLIVYILLIIGLLFWENRPRGMGFAVVIGVSFIFYILAWTGGLGESKIVSSEVTIHNENTTSFNLINIYPYKEENMIVNLSSTYFAKELTNSNYILDMANEEIVYKDINPHYLFTKEINNGEKSKLILELENEILKGELLNPFPHKLYKSFLVIGDTVLYLGDMKSRERINIEYKLDHNLLNLSDYNYVGKISQAAGLDRYERGLLEYYLSQIKEKKINSKLIGFSRNEKIKTINNKEKKIQNHGLNICPVNIKFNGDEILLPPQFIEPVFNINKEISKNIQNEYSLNSGDELLLYYFLPSFIDAHNISLYGKIEGGEMNIEIYNHYKGSWENLNIDMLEGDNLSNYLQNKPLSLKITGEGRLIIPQISVKGKVNLGDEPYE
;
A
#
# COMPACT_ATOMS: atom_id res chain seq x y z
N MET A 1 2.98 -9.86 86.61
CA MET A 1 4.03 -9.56 85.61
C MET A 1 4.79 -10.83 85.18
N LYS A 2 4.08 -11.86 84.70
CA LYS A 2 4.67 -13.15 84.27
C LYS A 2 3.71 -13.97 83.36
N SER A 3 3.04 -13.31 82.41
CA SER A 3 2.29 -14.02 81.33
C SER A 3 2.32 -13.33 79.96
N ILE A 4 2.86 -12.11 79.86
CA ILE A 4 2.88 -11.33 78.59
C ILE A 4 4.18 -11.56 77.77
N LYS A 5 5.13 -12.36 78.27
CA LYS A 5 6.41 -12.60 77.56
C LYS A 5 6.48 -13.88 76.70
N ARG A 6 5.44 -14.73 76.69
CA ARG A 6 5.39 -15.93 75.83
C ARG A 6 4.60 -15.75 74.52
N GLY A 7 3.77 -14.72 74.41
CA GLY A 7 3.01 -14.41 73.19
C GLY A 7 3.80 -13.61 72.14
N ILE A 8 4.83 -12.87 72.54
CA ILE A 8 5.59 -11.98 71.63
C ILE A 8 6.72 -12.72 70.91
N PHE A 9 7.20 -13.85 71.43
CA PHE A 9 8.30 -14.60 70.80
C PHE A 9 7.84 -15.55 69.69
N ILE A 10 6.56 -15.93 69.65
CA ILE A 10 6.00 -16.80 68.58
C ILE A 10 5.59 -15.98 67.33
N ILE A 11 5.31 -14.67 67.48
CA ILE A 11 4.94 -13.79 66.36
C ILE A 11 6.18 -13.29 65.59
N ILE A 12 7.35 -13.19 66.24
CA ILE A 12 8.60 -12.75 65.58
C ILE A 12 9.25 -13.89 64.77
N VAL A 13 9.04 -15.16 65.14
CA VAL A 13 9.52 -16.31 64.34
C VAL A 13 8.63 -16.59 63.12
N PHE A 14 7.36 -16.18 63.13
CA PHE A 14 6.47 -16.31 61.98
C PHE A 14 6.70 -15.22 60.91
N PHE A 15 7.26 -14.06 61.28
CA PHE A 15 7.63 -13.00 60.34
C PHE A 15 9.02 -13.18 59.70
N LEU A 16 9.88 -14.06 60.23
CA LEU A 16 11.20 -14.37 59.68
C LEU A 16 11.19 -15.53 58.65
N LEU A 17 10.03 -16.16 58.41
CA LEU A 17 9.84 -17.17 57.36
C LEU A 17 9.08 -16.66 56.12
N ILE A 18 8.73 -15.38 56.08
CA ILE A 18 8.36 -14.73 54.81
C ILE A 18 9.67 -14.28 54.18
N GLY A 19 10.47 -15.26 53.77
CA GLY A 19 11.48 -15.01 52.74
C GLY A 19 10.71 -14.46 51.55
N THR A 20 10.94 -13.21 51.18
CA THR A 20 10.65 -12.77 49.83
C THR A 20 11.43 -13.69 48.92
N ARG A 21 10.76 -14.73 48.41
CA ARG A 21 11.21 -15.40 47.20
C ARG A 21 11.11 -14.33 46.13
N VAL A 22 12.18 -13.57 45.98
CA VAL A 22 12.51 -12.95 44.70
C VAL A 22 12.67 -14.16 43.78
N TYR A 23 11.61 -14.52 43.08
CA TYR A 23 11.73 -15.41 41.95
C TYR A 23 12.66 -14.66 40.99
N ALA A 24 13.88 -15.16 40.83
CA ALA A 24 14.54 -14.99 39.54
C ALA A 24 13.53 -15.55 38.52
N SER A 25 13.15 -14.75 37.52
CA SER A 25 12.25 -15.27 36.51
C SER A 25 13.01 -16.38 35.79
N ASP A 26 12.54 -17.63 35.86
CA ASP A 26 13.11 -18.78 35.11
C ASP A 26 12.88 -18.66 33.59
N LEU A 27 12.66 -17.44 33.11
CA LEU A 27 12.42 -17.02 31.75
C LEU A 27 13.18 -15.72 31.56
N THR A 28 14.07 -15.70 30.58
CA THR A 28 14.73 -14.48 30.10
C THR A 28 14.15 -14.11 28.74
N MET A 29 14.12 -12.81 28.47
CA MET A 29 13.67 -12.24 27.21
C MET A 29 14.73 -11.29 26.70
N ASP A 30 15.12 -11.48 25.46
CA ASP A 30 15.94 -10.51 24.72
C ASP A 30 15.14 -9.99 23.54
N VAL A 31 15.24 -8.69 23.30
CA VAL A 31 14.35 -7.98 22.38
C VAL A 31 15.15 -7.08 21.44
N GLU A 32 15.12 -7.44 20.16
CA GLU A 32 15.74 -6.68 19.09
C GLU A 32 14.68 -5.90 18.30
N MET A 33 14.81 -4.58 18.27
CA MET A 33 13.88 -3.66 17.58
C MET A 33 14.43 -3.22 16.23
N GLY A 34 13.63 -3.39 15.18
CA GLY A 34 13.86 -2.82 13.87
C GLY A 34 15.17 -3.28 13.23
N PHE A 35 15.91 -2.34 12.65
CA PHE A 35 17.20 -2.56 12.01
C PHE A 35 18.30 -1.94 12.89
N ASP A 36 19.12 -2.78 13.53
CA ASP A 36 20.15 -2.36 14.49
C ASP A 36 19.59 -1.48 15.63
N GLY A 37 18.43 -1.84 16.18
CA GLY A 37 17.78 -1.07 17.26
C GLY A 37 17.02 0.19 16.80
N ARG A 38 16.87 0.39 15.48
CA ARG A 38 16.20 1.56 14.88
C ARG A 38 14.95 1.15 14.10
N CYS A 39 13.86 1.88 14.28
CA CYS A 39 12.62 1.69 13.55
C CYS A 39 12.29 2.88 12.65
N ARG A 40 11.83 2.62 11.43
CA ARG A 40 11.34 3.63 10.51
C ARG A 40 9.89 4.00 10.82
N ILE A 41 9.62 5.29 10.99
CA ILE A 41 8.25 5.79 11.13
C ILE A 41 7.49 5.68 9.81
N ASN A 42 6.19 5.38 9.88
CA ASN A 42 5.32 5.00 8.76
C ASN A 42 5.74 3.69 8.05
N GLY A 43 6.70 2.96 8.59
CA GLY A 43 7.18 1.66 8.13
C GLY A 43 6.66 0.48 8.96
N ILE A 44 6.80 -0.73 8.42
CA ILE A 44 6.57 -1.99 9.15
C ILE A 44 7.93 -2.47 9.65
N ASN A 45 8.15 -2.54 10.96
CA ASN A 45 9.46 -2.81 11.53
C ASN A 45 9.51 -4.20 12.16
N PRO A 46 10.59 -4.98 11.94
CA PRO A 46 10.75 -6.27 12.60
C PRO A 46 10.95 -6.07 14.10
N VAL A 47 10.36 -6.95 14.90
CA VAL A 47 10.55 -7.02 16.34
C VAL A 47 10.82 -8.47 16.67
N LYS A 48 12.08 -8.80 16.94
CA LYS A 48 12.50 -10.15 17.28
C LYS A 48 12.57 -10.27 18.80
N ILE A 49 11.86 -11.25 19.33
CA ILE A 49 11.78 -11.53 20.76
C ILE A 49 12.28 -12.95 20.95
N GLU A 50 13.42 -13.05 21.63
CA GLU A 50 14.02 -14.31 22.01
C GLU A 50 13.66 -14.64 23.45
N LEU A 51 13.00 -15.77 23.65
CA LEU A 51 12.62 -16.27 24.96
C LEU A 51 13.46 -17.50 25.28
N LEU A 52 14.09 -17.52 26.45
CA LEU A 52 14.84 -18.65 26.97
C LEU A 52 14.25 -19.09 28.31
N SER A 53 13.74 -20.33 28.34
CA SER A 53 13.36 -20.99 29.59
C SER A 53 14.62 -21.54 30.26
N GLU A 54 14.81 -21.24 31.55
CA GLU A 54 15.96 -21.73 32.31
C GLU A 54 15.64 -23.09 32.95
N ASP A 55 14.83 -23.11 34.01
CA ASP A 55 14.70 -24.27 34.89
C ASP A 55 13.33 -24.95 34.90
N LYS A 56 12.34 -24.43 34.16
CA LYS A 56 10.98 -25.01 34.10
C LYS A 56 10.27 -24.76 32.78
N ASP A 57 9.29 -25.60 32.46
CA ASP A 57 8.43 -25.40 31.31
C ASP A 57 7.62 -24.10 31.50
N VAL A 58 7.49 -23.31 30.43
CA VAL A 58 6.78 -22.04 30.39
C VAL A 58 5.68 -22.13 29.35
N GLU A 59 4.43 -22.11 29.81
CA GLU A 59 3.25 -21.98 28.97
C GLU A 59 2.59 -20.62 29.23
N GLY A 60 2.11 -19.95 28.19
CA GLY A 60 1.52 -18.63 28.33
C GLY A 60 1.29 -17.90 27.02
N GLU A 61 1.16 -16.59 27.12
CA GLU A 61 0.90 -15.68 26.01
C GLU A 61 1.92 -14.55 26.03
N LEU A 62 2.62 -14.36 24.92
CA LEU A 62 3.43 -13.17 24.65
C LEU A 62 2.50 -12.09 24.08
N ILE A 63 2.39 -10.98 24.81
CA ILE A 63 1.51 -9.85 24.50
C ILE A 63 2.38 -8.63 24.25
N LEU A 64 2.19 -8.01 23.09
CA LEU A 64 2.84 -6.76 22.71
C LEU A 64 1.79 -5.66 22.53
N LYS A 65 1.97 -4.53 23.23
CA LYS A 65 1.08 -3.36 23.10
C LYS A 65 1.83 -2.16 22.52
N ILE A 66 1.24 -1.56 21.49
CA ILE A 66 1.82 -0.43 20.77
C ILE A 66 0.73 0.48 20.20
N ASP A 67 0.72 1.77 20.57
CA ASP A 67 -0.30 2.75 20.16
C ASP A 67 -1.76 2.24 20.30
N GLY A 68 -2.07 1.58 21.42
CA GLY A 68 -3.40 1.00 21.68
C GLY A 68 -3.73 -0.29 20.93
N ARG A 69 -2.82 -0.78 20.07
CA ARG A 69 -2.93 -2.08 19.39
C ARG A 69 -2.34 -3.17 20.26
N VAL A 70 -2.97 -4.34 20.27
CA VAL A 70 -2.53 -5.51 21.04
C VAL A 70 -2.25 -6.65 20.08
N TYR A 71 -1.00 -7.10 20.07
CA TYR A 71 -0.55 -8.29 19.35
C TYR A 71 -0.36 -9.42 20.35
N LYS A 72 -0.69 -10.64 19.94
CA LYS A 72 -0.59 -11.83 20.78
C LYS A 72 0.06 -12.98 20.01
N ASN A 73 0.88 -13.75 20.72
CA ASN A 73 1.40 -15.03 20.26
C ASN A 73 1.42 -16.04 21.43
N THR A 74 0.98 -17.28 21.18
CA THR A 74 0.95 -18.33 22.21
C THR A 74 2.35 -18.95 22.37
N ILE A 75 2.79 -19.09 23.62
CA ILE A 75 4.08 -19.69 23.94
C ILE A 75 3.90 -21.00 24.69
N ASN A 76 4.64 -22.01 24.23
CA ASN A 76 4.87 -23.26 24.95
C ASN A 76 6.37 -23.55 24.79
N LEU A 77 7.10 -23.42 25.88
CA LEU A 77 8.54 -23.45 25.97
C LEU A 77 8.95 -24.52 26.98
N PRO A 78 9.48 -25.67 26.52
CA PRO A 78 10.06 -26.65 27.42
C PRO A 78 11.24 -26.06 28.22
N ARG A 79 11.54 -26.68 29.35
CA ARG A 79 12.73 -26.37 30.15
C ARG A 79 14.00 -26.36 29.30
N LYS A 80 14.85 -25.34 29.47
CA LYS A 80 16.11 -25.13 28.71
C LYS A 80 15.92 -24.95 27.21
N ALA A 81 14.70 -24.64 26.77
CA ALA A 81 14.43 -24.34 25.37
C ALA A 81 14.51 -22.83 25.09
N LYS A 82 14.96 -22.52 23.89
CA LYS A 82 14.99 -21.18 23.32
C LYS A 82 13.97 -21.10 22.19
N LYS A 83 13.19 -20.02 22.13
CA LYS A 83 12.22 -19.74 21.06
C LYS A 83 12.37 -18.31 20.59
N LEU A 84 12.60 -18.14 19.29
CA LEU A 84 12.59 -16.84 18.62
C LEU A 84 11.19 -16.59 18.06
N ILE A 85 10.62 -15.42 18.34
CA ILE A 85 9.32 -14.98 17.85
C ILE A 85 9.51 -13.62 17.19
N GLN A 86 9.09 -13.48 15.93
CA GLN A 86 9.17 -12.23 15.20
C GLN A 86 7.79 -11.62 14.99
N PHE A 87 7.67 -10.32 15.25
CA PHE A 87 6.50 -9.50 14.94
C PHE A 87 6.87 -8.43 13.91
N SER A 88 6.03 -8.26 12.88
CA SER A 88 6.15 -7.16 11.93
C SER A 88 5.25 -6.00 12.35
N LEU A 89 5.83 -5.00 13.00
CA LEU A 89 5.08 -3.93 13.67
C LEU A 89 5.06 -2.61 12.89
N PRO A 90 3.89 -2.14 12.46
CA PRO A 90 3.75 -0.82 11.87
C PRO A 90 3.89 0.28 12.94
N ILE A 91 4.87 1.18 12.79
CA ILE A 91 5.10 2.31 13.71
C ILE A 91 4.64 3.59 13.06
N PHE A 92 3.70 4.30 13.71
CA PHE A 92 3.12 5.54 13.15
C PHE A 92 3.57 6.81 13.87
N ASN A 93 4.05 6.68 15.11
CA ASN A 93 4.43 7.81 15.96
C ASN A 93 5.91 7.72 16.36
N GLY A 94 6.61 8.86 16.42
CA GLY A 94 8.03 8.91 16.81
C GLY A 94 8.27 8.71 18.32
N ASN A 95 7.25 8.88 19.16
CA ASN A 95 7.34 8.73 20.62
C ASN A 95 6.68 7.44 21.12
N THR A 96 6.65 6.42 20.28
CA THR A 96 6.00 5.15 20.58
C THR A 96 6.76 4.40 21.68
N ASN A 97 6.04 3.97 22.72
CA ASN A 97 6.53 2.98 23.68
C ASN A 97 5.89 1.64 23.35
N ILE A 98 6.70 0.58 23.43
CA ILE A 98 6.27 -0.80 23.20
C ILE A 98 6.34 -1.53 24.53
N GLU A 99 5.18 -1.97 25.03
CA GLU A 99 5.08 -2.82 26.21
C GLU A 99 5.04 -4.28 25.76
N ILE A 100 5.96 -5.10 26.28
CA ILE A 100 6.10 -6.52 25.93
C ILE A 100 6.00 -7.32 27.20
N SER A 101 5.01 -8.20 27.28
CA SER A 101 4.75 -8.99 28.48
C SER A 101 4.52 -10.44 28.15
N VAL A 102 5.02 -11.33 29.00
CA VAL A 102 4.69 -12.75 28.99
C VAL A 102 3.71 -12.99 30.14
N THR A 103 2.56 -13.59 29.83
CA THR A 103 1.48 -13.82 30.79
C THR A 103 1.09 -15.28 30.87
N HIS A 104 0.69 -15.74 32.06
CA HIS A 104 0.03 -17.03 32.26
C HIS A 104 -1.33 -16.76 32.90
N GLY A 105 -2.40 -16.83 32.10
CA GLY A 105 -3.74 -16.42 32.55
C GLY A 105 -3.80 -14.92 32.85
N LYS A 106 -3.94 -14.56 34.14
CA LYS A 106 -3.98 -13.15 34.58
C LYS A 106 -2.63 -12.65 35.13
N ASP A 107 -1.69 -13.55 35.37
CA ASP A 107 -0.42 -13.23 36.00
C ASP A 107 0.61 -12.85 34.95
N ILE A 108 1.33 -11.75 35.17
CA ILE A 108 2.45 -11.31 34.34
C ILE A 108 3.72 -11.99 34.87
N ILE A 109 4.33 -12.82 34.04
CA ILE A 109 5.56 -13.56 34.34
C ILE A 109 6.78 -12.68 34.13
N LEU A 110 6.77 -11.90 33.05
CA LEU A 110 7.83 -11.00 32.64
C LEU A 110 7.23 -9.79 31.92
N ASN A 111 7.82 -8.61 32.09
CA ASN A 111 7.40 -7.40 31.39
C ASN A 111 8.62 -6.51 31.08
N GLU A 112 8.67 -5.99 29.87
CA GLU A 112 9.64 -5.00 29.43
C GLU A 112 8.96 -3.86 28.69
N ASN A 113 9.54 -2.67 28.81
CA ASN A 113 9.11 -1.49 28.09
C ASN A 113 10.28 -0.95 27.28
N ILE A 114 10.09 -0.86 25.98
CA ILE A 114 11.15 -0.47 25.04
C ILE A 114 10.70 0.75 24.26
N ARG A 115 11.64 1.67 24.06
CA ARG A 115 11.46 2.83 23.19
C ARG A 115 12.47 2.75 22.04
N PRO A 116 12.04 2.47 20.81
CA PRO A 116 12.95 2.37 19.68
C PRO A 116 13.53 3.74 19.30
N LYS A 117 14.75 3.73 18.74
CA LYS A 117 15.27 4.89 18.02
C LYS A 117 14.54 5.02 16.69
N ILE A 118 14.24 6.23 16.26
CA ILE A 118 13.38 6.46 15.08
C ILE A 118 14.21 6.97 13.90
N ILE A 119 14.07 6.27 12.76
CA ILE A 119 14.45 6.76 11.44
C ILE A 119 13.27 7.57 10.89
N LYS A 120 13.54 8.82 10.48
CA LYS A 120 12.51 9.71 9.94
C LYS A 120 11.96 9.16 8.63
N SER A 121 10.70 9.43 8.32
CA SER A 121 10.05 8.87 7.13
C SER A 121 10.62 9.37 5.80
N ASN A 122 11.31 10.52 5.82
CA ASN A 122 11.96 11.14 4.67
C ASN A 122 13.49 10.90 4.64
N SER A 123 14.04 10.09 5.55
CA SER A 123 15.46 9.70 5.45
C SER A 123 15.64 8.68 4.33
N MET A 124 16.75 8.77 3.62
CA MET A 124 17.13 7.77 2.62
C MET A 124 17.79 6.59 3.33
N ALA A 125 17.09 5.47 3.42
CA ALA A 125 17.64 4.25 4.02
C ALA A 125 18.38 3.43 2.95
N ILE A 126 19.66 3.16 3.19
CA ILE A 126 20.50 2.34 2.31
C ILE A 126 20.90 1.07 3.08
N GLY A 127 20.48 -0.07 2.56
CA GLY A 127 20.88 -1.38 3.04
C GLY A 127 22.26 -1.74 2.49
N LEU A 128 23.17 -2.21 3.33
CA LEU A 128 24.47 -2.72 2.92
C LEU A 128 24.48 -4.24 3.07
N LEU A 129 24.56 -4.95 1.96
CA LEU A 129 24.71 -6.40 1.94
C LEU A 129 26.18 -6.74 1.63
N SER A 130 26.96 -6.96 2.69
CA SER A 130 28.41 -7.14 2.60
C SER A 130 28.96 -7.96 3.77
N GLU A 131 29.98 -8.78 3.53
CA GLU A 131 30.78 -9.38 4.60
C GLU A 131 31.66 -8.33 5.33
N THR A 132 31.87 -7.16 4.73
CA THR A 132 32.71 -6.06 5.26
C THR A 132 31.98 -4.70 5.16
N PRO A 133 30.83 -4.52 5.83
CA PRO A 133 29.99 -3.34 5.67
C PRO A 133 30.66 -2.04 6.13
N GLU A 134 31.65 -2.10 7.02
CA GLU A 134 32.35 -0.92 7.53
C GLU A 134 33.11 -0.16 6.44
N GLU A 135 33.56 -0.87 5.41
CA GLU A 135 34.25 -0.28 4.27
C GLU A 135 33.33 0.58 3.40
N LEU A 136 32.01 0.36 3.51
CA LEU A 136 30.96 1.01 2.74
C LEU A 136 30.30 2.19 3.49
N TYR A 137 30.66 2.45 4.77
CA TYR A 137 30.04 3.52 5.56
C TYR A 137 30.26 4.94 5.01
N TYR A 138 31.22 5.13 4.09
CA TYR A 138 31.40 6.41 3.40
C TYR A 138 30.17 6.82 2.57
N ILE A 139 29.33 5.85 2.16
CA ILE A 139 28.08 6.07 1.42
C ILE A 139 27.10 6.93 2.23
N LYS A 140 27.22 6.99 3.56
CA LYS A 140 26.42 7.91 4.37
C LYS A 140 26.57 9.38 3.96
N ASN A 141 27.66 9.74 3.29
CA ASN A 141 27.96 11.10 2.89
C ASN A 141 27.41 11.47 1.51
N ILE A 142 26.68 10.58 0.83
CA ILE A 142 26.10 10.91 -0.47
C ILE A 142 25.01 11.98 -0.32
N ASN A 143 24.88 12.85 -1.31
CA ASN A 143 23.83 13.86 -1.40
C ASN A 143 23.28 14.02 -2.83
N PRO A 144 22.58 13.01 -3.37
CA PRO A 144 21.88 13.14 -4.65
C PRO A 144 21.04 14.41 -4.74
N TYR A 145 21.01 15.06 -5.90
CA TYR A 145 20.37 16.39 -6.06
C TYR A 145 18.88 16.43 -5.66
N PHE A 146 18.20 15.28 -5.66
CA PHE A 146 16.80 15.18 -5.26
C PHE A 146 16.53 15.05 -3.75
N LEU A 147 17.56 14.81 -2.92
CA LEU A 147 17.39 14.58 -1.47
C LEU A 147 17.17 15.85 -0.63
N LYS A 148 17.57 17.04 -1.10
CA LYS A 148 17.38 18.32 -0.38
C LYS A 148 17.69 18.24 1.13
N GLU A 149 18.93 17.90 1.48
CA GLU A 149 19.39 17.87 2.89
C GLU A 149 18.75 16.77 3.76
N GLN A 150 18.05 15.80 3.17
CA GLN A 150 17.60 14.60 3.88
C GLN A 150 18.79 13.75 4.34
N GLU A 151 18.68 13.17 5.52
CA GLU A 151 19.71 12.30 6.09
C GLU A 151 19.74 10.94 5.37
N VAL A 152 20.94 10.47 5.05
CA VAL A 152 21.19 9.09 4.64
C VAL A 152 21.39 8.23 5.89
N GLU A 153 20.61 7.16 5.98
CA GLU A 153 20.67 6.17 7.05
C GLU A 153 21.19 4.86 6.49
N ILE A 154 22.30 4.38 7.05
CA ILE A 154 22.89 3.08 6.70
C ILE A 154 22.27 2.01 7.58
N ILE A 155 21.87 0.89 6.98
CA ILE A 155 21.37 -0.32 7.63
C ILE A 155 22.22 -1.49 7.15
N ASN A 156 22.80 -2.27 8.06
CA ASN A 156 23.53 -3.47 7.67
C ASN A 156 22.55 -4.63 7.46
N LEU A 157 22.76 -5.37 6.39
CA LEU A 157 22.02 -6.57 6.03
C LEU A 157 22.98 -7.76 6.05
N ASP A 158 22.54 -8.89 6.59
CA ASP A 158 23.31 -10.12 6.67
C ASP A 158 22.58 -11.30 6.01
N GLU A 159 23.26 -12.44 5.90
CA GLU A 159 22.74 -13.66 5.27
C GLU A 159 21.59 -14.34 6.05
N ASN A 160 21.50 -14.10 7.37
CA ASN A 160 20.55 -14.72 8.29
C ASN A 160 19.28 -13.87 8.49
N MET A 161 19.16 -12.76 7.77
CA MET A 161 17.97 -11.90 7.82
C MET A 161 16.72 -12.69 7.40
N ASP A 162 15.65 -12.61 8.19
CA ASP A 162 14.32 -13.15 7.83
C ASP A 162 13.31 -12.00 7.79
N TYR A 163 13.56 -11.03 6.91
CA TYR A 163 12.67 -9.89 6.74
C TYR A 163 11.54 -10.22 5.78
N SER A 164 10.33 -9.88 6.17
CA SER A 164 9.18 -9.81 5.25
C SER A 164 9.39 -8.71 4.21
N LEU A 165 8.69 -8.81 3.08
CA LEU A 165 8.66 -7.75 2.07
C LEU A 165 8.27 -6.38 2.65
N GLY A 166 7.42 -6.35 3.67
CA GLY A 166 7.02 -5.09 4.31
C GLY A 166 8.06 -4.46 5.21
N GLU A 167 8.92 -5.28 5.80
CA GLU A 167 10.06 -4.80 6.56
C GLU A 167 11.15 -4.29 5.61
N LEU A 168 11.43 -5.02 4.53
CA LEU A 168 12.43 -4.61 3.54
C LEU A 168 12.07 -3.30 2.82
N LYS A 169 10.77 -2.97 2.70
CA LYS A 169 10.28 -1.68 2.17
C LYS A 169 10.66 -0.45 3.01
N ASN A 170 11.25 -0.63 4.19
CA ASN A 170 11.86 0.50 4.92
C ASN A 170 13.20 0.94 4.33
N ILE A 171 13.81 0.09 3.51
CA ILE A 171 15.07 0.33 2.81
C ILE A 171 14.74 0.78 1.39
N ASN A 172 15.35 1.88 0.97
CA ASN A 172 15.10 2.49 -0.34
C ASN A 172 16.05 1.93 -1.41
N ILE A 173 17.32 1.72 -1.04
CA ILE A 173 18.38 1.23 -1.94
C ILE A 173 19.18 0.17 -1.21
N ILE A 174 19.63 -0.84 -1.94
CA ILE A 174 20.56 -1.85 -1.41
C ILE A 174 21.86 -1.79 -2.20
N ILE A 175 22.98 -1.72 -1.49
CA ILE A 175 24.32 -1.79 -2.06
C ILE A 175 24.91 -3.14 -1.68
N LEU A 176 25.32 -3.90 -2.69
CA LEU A 176 25.89 -5.22 -2.54
C LEU A 176 27.35 -5.19 -2.98
N ASP A 177 28.24 -5.52 -2.04
CA ASP A 177 29.65 -5.75 -2.35
C ASP A 177 30.29 -6.75 -1.40
N ASN A 178 31.27 -7.52 -1.88
CA ASN A 178 31.89 -8.63 -1.14
C ASN A 178 30.86 -9.52 -0.43
N PHE A 179 29.87 -10.03 -1.17
CA PHE A 179 28.83 -10.89 -0.64
C PHE A 179 28.40 -11.95 -1.65
N ASN A 180 28.28 -13.21 -1.21
CA ASN A 180 27.77 -14.30 -2.03
C ASN A 180 26.25 -14.44 -1.86
N THR A 181 25.45 -14.10 -2.88
CA THR A 181 23.98 -14.17 -2.73
C THR A 181 23.42 -15.57 -2.68
N GLU A 182 24.19 -16.59 -3.06
CA GLU A 182 23.81 -17.99 -2.85
C GLU A 182 23.75 -18.37 -1.36
N ALA A 183 24.36 -17.56 -0.48
CA ALA A 183 24.21 -17.72 0.97
C ALA A 183 22.79 -17.37 1.46
N LEU A 184 22.04 -16.57 0.70
CA LEU A 184 20.64 -16.27 1.03
C LEU A 184 19.76 -17.49 0.79
N SER A 185 18.84 -17.75 1.72
CA SER A 185 17.78 -18.74 1.53
C SER A 185 16.92 -18.42 0.29
N GLU A 186 16.33 -19.45 -0.34
CA GLU A 186 15.43 -19.27 -1.50
C GLU A 186 14.30 -18.28 -1.20
N LYS A 187 13.74 -18.35 0.02
CA LYS A 187 12.72 -17.41 0.52
C LYS A 187 13.22 -15.96 0.49
N ASN A 188 14.44 -15.72 0.98
CA ASN A 188 15.01 -14.37 1.00
C ASN A 188 15.28 -13.88 -0.42
N GLN A 189 15.85 -14.72 -1.28
CA GLN A 189 16.05 -14.40 -2.69
C GLN A 189 14.74 -13.98 -3.38
N GLU A 190 13.64 -14.70 -3.15
CA GLU A 190 12.32 -14.33 -3.66
C GLU A 190 11.84 -12.99 -3.10
N ILE A 191 12.03 -12.72 -1.81
CA ILE A 191 11.68 -11.44 -1.19
C ILE A 191 12.47 -10.27 -1.79
N PHE A 192 13.77 -10.44 -2.03
CA PHE A 192 14.58 -9.44 -2.74
C PHE A 192 14.05 -9.19 -4.15
N LEU A 193 13.80 -10.24 -4.94
CA LEU A 193 13.24 -10.10 -6.29
C LEU A 193 11.89 -9.36 -6.27
N ASN A 194 11.01 -9.69 -5.33
CA ASN A 194 9.73 -9.01 -5.17
C ASN A 194 9.91 -7.55 -4.71
N TRP A 195 10.88 -7.25 -3.86
CA TRP A 195 11.21 -5.88 -3.45
C TRP A 195 11.72 -5.04 -4.62
N ILE A 196 12.58 -5.60 -5.48
CA ILE A 196 13.03 -4.91 -6.71
C ILE A 196 11.82 -4.65 -7.62
N LYS A 197 10.98 -5.66 -7.89
CA LYS A 197 9.76 -5.50 -8.71
C LYS A 197 8.79 -4.43 -8.19
N GLU A 198 8.84 -4.13 -6.89
CA GLU A 198 8.03 -3.11 -6.24
C GLU A 198 8.64 -1.69 -6.28
N GLY A 199 9.84 -1.51 -6.83
CA GLY A 199 10.49 -0.20 -6.97
C GLY A 199 11.89 -0.07 -6.36
N GLY A 200 12.43 -1.16 -5.78
CA GLY A 200 13.75 -1.14 -5.17
C GLY A 200 14.89 -0.99 -6.18
N LEU A 201 15.96 -0.31 -5.79
CA LEU A 201 17.21 -0.20 -6.55
C LEU A 201 18.33 -0.99 -5.86
N ILE A 202 18.98 -1.90 -6.59
CA ILE A 202 20.18 -2.59 -6.12
C ILE A 202 21.39 -2.13 -6.93
N VAL A 203 22.47 -1.77 -6.24
CA VAL A 203 23.79 -1.49 -6.86
C VAL A 203 24.75 -2.61 -6.48
N VAL A 204 25.28 -3.31 -7.48
CA VAL A 204 26.12 -4.51 -7.32
C VAL A 204 27.55 -4.20 -7.76
N GLY A 205 28.54 -4.43 -6.90
CA GLY A 205 29.95 -4.28 -7.28
C GLY A 205 30.40 -5.36 -8.28
N LYS A 206 30.97 -4.97 -9.42
CA LYS A 206 31.35 -5.90 -10.52
C LYS A 206 32.85 -6.09 -10.73
N LYS A 207 33.70 -5.55 -9.86
CA LYS A 207 35.16 -5.57 -10.06
C LYS A 207 35.87 -6.51 -9.10
N GLU A 208 36.26 -6.03 -7.92
CA GLU A 208 37.10 -6.77 -6.98
C GLU A 208 36.44 -8.08 -6.50
N PHE A 209 35.14 -8.02 -6.19
CA PHE A 209 34.37 -9.17 -5.68
C PHE A 209 33.37 -9.73 -6.69
N ALA A 210 33.58 -9.52 -8.00
CA ALA A 210 32.65 -9.97 -9.04
C ALA A 210 32.30 -11.47 -8.93
N HIS A 211 33.29 -12.31 -8.64
CA HIS A 211 33.14 -13.76 -8.48
C HIS A 211 32.23 -14.16 -7.30
N LYS A 212 32.01 -13.27 -6.32
CA LYS A 212 31.05 -13.46 -5.24
C LYS A 212 29.74 -12.74 -5.51
N ASN A 213 29.81 -11.48 -5.93
CA ASN A 213 28.65 -10.59 -6.06
C ASN A 213 27.71 -11.00 -7.20
N LEU A 214 28.24 -11.60 -8.28
CA LEU A 214 27.49 -12.00 -9.48
C LEU A 214 27.10 -13.49 -9.46
N THR A 215 26.74 -14.00 -8.28
CA THR A 215 26.18 -15.34 -8.08
C THR A 215 24.66 -15.26 -7.87
N GLY A 216 23.99 -16.41 -7.77
CA GLY A 216 22.57 -16.48 -7.42
C GLY A 216 21.66 -15.61 -8.30
N ILE A 217 20.80 -14.81 -7.66
CA ILE A 217 19.81 -13.93 -8.32
C ILE A 217 20.44 -12.74 -9.07
N PHE A 218 21.74 -12.49 -8.91
CA PHE A 218 22.46 -11.42 -9.62
C PHE A 218 23.48 -11.96 -10.63
N SER A 219 23.41 -13.25 -10.93
CA SER A 219 24.17 -13.84 -12.03
C SER A 219 23.78 -13.21 -13.36
N GLY A 220 24.78 -12.89 -14.19
CA GLY A 220 24.57 -12.34 -15.53
C GLY A 220 24.29 -10.84 -15.62
N ILE A 221 24.37 -10.09 -14.51
CA ILE A 221 24.19 -8.63 -14.53
C ILE A 221 25.42 -7.95 -15.15
N GLU A 222 25.26 -7.42 -16.36
CA GLU A 222 26.32 -6.68 -17.04
C GLU A 222 26.19 -5.16 -16.88
N GLU A 223 25.00 -4.60 -17.02
CA GLU A 223 24.75 -3.16 -16.88
C GLU A 223 23.53 -2.90 -15.98
N ALA A 224 22.81 -1.81 -16.21
CA ALA A 224 21.54 -1.55 -15.57
C ALA A 224 20.44 -2.40 -16.21
N GLN A 225 19.71 -3.16 -15.41
CA GLN A 225 18.58 -3.96 -15.84
C GLN A 225 17.34 -3.52 -15.07
N GLY A 226 16.27 -3.18 -15.79
CA GLY A 226 14.95 -2.97 -15.21
C GLY A 226 14.37 -4.30 -14.72
N VAL A 227 13.83 -4.32 -13.50
CA VAL A 227 13.17 -5.51 -12.94
C VAL A 227 11.85 -5.07 -12.32
N GLY A 228 10.75 -5.35 -13.02
CA GLY A 228 9.43 -4.85 -12.65
C GLY A 228 9.43 -3.31 -12.60
N ARG A 229 9.26 -2.72 -11.42
CA ARG A 229 9.30 -1.26 -11.22
C ARG A 229 10.60 -0.73 -10.61
N GLY A 230 11.53 -1.62 -10.31
CA GLY A 230 12.85 -1.28 -9.79
C GLY A 230 13.94 -1.55 -10.81
N ALA A 231 15.17 -1.55 -10.35
CA ALA A 231 16.32 -1.83 -11.20
C ALA A 231 17.44 -2.49 -10.39
N VAL A 232 18.28 -3.24 -11.10
CA VAL A 232 19.58 -3.70 -10.60
C VAL A 232 20.67 -3.14 -11.50
N VAL A 233 21.74 -2.62 -10.90
CA VAL A 233 22.81 -1.94 -11.62
C VAL A 233 24.15 -2.54 -11.24
N GLY A 234 24.85 -3.05 -12.24
CA GLY A 234 26.24 -3.45 -12.10
C GLY A 234 27.21 -2.27 -12.14
N LEU A 235 27.98 -2.05 -11.07
CA LEU A 235 29.00 -1.01 -11.00
C LEU A 235 30.38 -1.55 -11.40
N ASN A 236 30.91 -1.06 -12.52
CA ASN A 236 32.19 -1.52 -13.07
C ASN A 236 33.42 -0.96 -12.33
N ASN A 237 33.27 0.15 -11.60
CA ASN A 237 34.31 0.62 -10.69
C ASN A 237 34.17 -0.08 -9.33
N PRO A 238 35.27 -0.32 -8.60
CA PRO A 238 35.18 -0.87 -7.25
C PRO A 238 34.46 0.10 -6.34
N ILE A 239 33.42 -0.38 -5.67
CA ILE A 239 32.68 0.41 -4.66
C ILE A 239 33.66 0.82 -3.54
N LYS A 240 34.60 -0.06 -3.17
CA LYS A 240 35.63 0.19 -2.16
C LYS A 240 36.60 1.34 -2.45
N GLU A 241 36.65 1.90 -3.67
CA GLU A 241 37.47 3.08 -3.97
C GLU A 241 36.97 4.36 -3.23
N LYS A 242 35.85 4.28 -2.50
CA LYS A 242 35.28 5.35 -1.66
C LYS A 242 34.88 6.61 -2.43
N ASP A 243 34.53 6.46 -3.70
CA ASP A 243 33.99 7.54 -4.52
C ASP A 243 32.48 7.71 -4.28
N ALA A 244 32.13 8.61 -3.37
CA ALA A 244 30.73 8.94 -3.08
C ALA A 244 30.00 9.52 -4.30
N ASN A 245 30.69 10.32 -5.13
CA ASN A 245 30.09 10.96 -6.30
C ASN A 245 29.70 9.94 -7.35
N LEU A 246 30.47 8.86 -7.50
CA LEU A 246 30.11 7.76 -8.39
C LEU A 246 28.83 7.05 -7.94
N ILE A 247 28.68 6.81 -6.63
CA ILE A 247 27.48 6.20 -6.07
C ILE A 247 26.27 7.12 -6.25
N GLU A 248 26.42 8.42 -5.98
CA GLU A 248 25.39 9.44 -6.26
C GLU A 248 24.97 9.41 -7.72
N TYR A 249 25.92 9.52 -8.65
CA TYR A 249 25.65 9.49 -10.08
C TYR A 249 24.91 8.21 -10.50
N THR A 250 25.32 7.06 -9.96
CA THR A 250 24.71 5.77 -10.25
C THR A 250 23.26 5.72 -9.77
N ILE A 251 22.99 6.23 -8.57
CA ILE A 251 21.63 6.29 -8.03
C ILE A 251 20.78 7.26 -8.86
N GLU A 252 21.27 8.46 -9.17
CA GLU A 252 20.53 9.48 -9.91
C GLU A 252 20.14 9.04 -11.32
N LYS A 253 21.01 8.27 -11.98
CA LYS A 253 20.76 7.73 -13.31
C LYS A 253 19.76 6.58 -13.31
N ASN A 254 19.76 5.74 -12.27
CA ASN A 254 19.07 4.44 -12.31
C ASN A 254 17.90 4.31 -11.32
N ILE A 255 17.67 5.31 -10.46
CA ILE A 255 16.48 5.32 -9.62
C ILE A 255 15.24 5.38 -10.51
N THR A 256 14.26 4.53 -10.23
CA THR A 256 13.02 4.50 -11.02
C THR A 256 12.02 5.54 -10.50
N PRO A 257 10.97 5.90 -11.27
CA PRO A 257 9.92 6.78 -10.77
C PRO A 257 9.28 6.25 -9.48
N GLN A 258 9.07 4.93 -9.41
CA GLN A 258 8.47 4.28 -8.25
C GLN A 258 9.43 4.27 -7.05
N GLY A 259 10.72 4.06 -7.27
CA GLY A 259 11.75 4.12 -6.22
C GLY A 259 11.91 5.53 -5.66
N LEU A 260 11.96 6.55 -6.53
CA LEU A 260 12.03 7.94 -6.11
C LEU A 260 10.74 8.38 -5.39
N ASP A 261 9.57 7.94 -5.87
CA ASP A 261 8.29 8.21 -5.18
C ASP A 261 8.26 7.56 -3.78
N GLN A 262 8.77 6.35 -3.61
CA GLN A 262 8.87 5.72 -2.28
C GLN A 262 9.84 6.43 -1.34
N LEU A 263 10.91 7.00 -1.90
CA LEU A 263 11.90 7.76 -1.15
C LEU A 263 11.36 9.12 -0.69
N LEU A 264 10.74 9.87 -1.61
CA LEU A 264 10.29 11.25 -1.37
C LEU A 264 8.89 11.32 -0.77
N ASN A 265 7.97 10.51 -1.28
CA ASN A 265 6.56 10.57 -0.91
C ASN A 265 6.26 9.55 0.18
N LYS A 266 5.74 10.09 1.28
CA LYS A 266 5.40 9.39 2.53
C LYS A 266 4.32 8.34 2.28
N ASN A 267 4.73 7.15 1.83
CA ASN A 267 3.86 6.02 1.50
C ASN A 267 3.26 5.39 2.78
N SER A 268 2.54 6.20 3.55
CA SER A 268 2.01 5.84 4.86
C SER A 268 0.78 4.97 4.69
N LEU A 269 0.93 3.68 4.98
CA LEU A 269 -0.19 2.74 5.10
C LEU A 269 -1.26 3.28 6.06
N ASN A 270 -0.86 4.01 7.10
CA ASN A 270 -1.80 4.68 8.01
C ASN A 270 -2.67 5.71 7.29
N LYS A 271 -2.08 6.61 6.48
CA LYS A 271 -2.83 7.61 5.71
C LYS A 271 -3.83 6.94 4.76
N LYS A 272 -3.37 5.91 4.02
CA LYS A 272 -4.24 5.08 3.15
C LYS A 272 -5.42 4.47 3.92
N ALA A 273 -5.17 3.95 5.11
CA ALA A 273 -6.18 3.35 5.97
C ALA A 273 -7.16 4.38 6.58
N GLN A 274 -6.69 5.59 6.90
CA GLN A 274 -7.59 6.65 7.41
C GLN A 274 -8.47 7.24 6.30
N GLU A 275 -7.91 7.44 5.10
CA GLU A 275 -8.66 8.01 3.98
C GLU A 275 -9.74 7.05 3.45
N ILE A 276 -9.47 5.74 3.39
CA ILE A 276 -10.49 4.77 2.97
C ILE A 276 -11.66 4.71 3.95
N LYS A 277 -11.44 4.98 5.25
CA LYS A 277 -12.51 5.02 6.25
C LYS A 277 -13.63 5.99 5.87
N LYS A 278 -13.29 7.11 5.22
CA LYS A 278 -14.26 8.11 4.75
C LYS A 278 -15.22 7.52 3.71
N LEU A 279 -14.86 6.39 3.11
CA LEU A 279 -15.66 5.64 2.14
C LEU A 279 -16.56 4.57 2.77
N GLN A 280 -16.70 4.50 4.10
CA GLN A 280 -17.58 3.51 4.78
C GLN A 280 -19.01 3.47 4.22
N PHE A 281 -19.52 4.59 3.69
CA PHE A 281 -20.86 4.67 3.10
C PHE A 281 -21.03 3.82 1.82
N ILE A 282 -19.94 3.41 1.17
CA ILE A 282 -19.93 2.58 -0.04
C ILE A 282 -20.33 1.14 0.30
N PRO A 283 -19.59 0.40 1.16
CA PRO A 283 -20.01 -0.93 1.58
C PRO A 283 -21.35 -0.89 2.33
N ASP A 284 -21.64 0.14 3.13
CA ASP A 284 -22.95 0.28 3.81
C ASP A 284 -24.12 0.30 2.84
N ASN A 285 -23.92 0.81 1.63
CA ASN A 285 -24.96 0.83 0.61
C ASN A 285 -25.34 -0.58 0.13
N LEU A 286 -24.44 -1.56 0.25
CA LEU A 286 -24.70 -2.96 -0.08
C LEU A 286 -25.67 -3.61 0.92
N LEU A 287 -25.77 -3.09 2.16
CA LEU A 287 -26.72 -3.57 3.15
C LEU A 287 -28.17 -3.17 2.86
N LYS A 288 -28.39 -2.18 1.98
CA LYS A 288 -29.73 -1.72 1.65
C LYS A 288 -30.47 -2.77 0.82
N PRO A 289 -31.75 -3.04 1.11
CA PRO A 289 -32.54 -3.95 0.29
C PRO A 289 -32.62 -3.43 -1.15
N THR A 290 -32.49 -4.34 -2.12
CA THR A 290 -32.58 -3.98 -3.53
C THR A 290 -33.96 -3.41 -3.86
N LYS A 291 -34.06 -2.51 -4.85
CA LYS A 291 -35.36 -1.94 -5.28
C LYS A 291 -36.40 -3.03 -5.54
N ASN A 292 -35.99 -4.16 -6.12
CA ASN A 292 -36.86 -5.30 -6.37
C ASN A 292 -37.37 -5.94 -5.08
N LYS A 293 -36.53 -6.10 -4.05
CA LYS A 293 -36.96 -6.59 -2.73
C LYS A 293 -37.93 -5.61 -2.06
N ILE A 294 -37.66 -4.31 -2.13
CA ILE A 294 -38.57 -3.28 -1.60
C ILE A 294 -39.92 -3.35 -2.32
N LEU A 295 -39.90 -3.34 -3.66
CA LEU A 295 -41.12 -3.40 -4.47
C LEU A 295 -41.89 -4.69 -4.22
N PHE A 296 -41.20 -5.83 -4.11
CA PHE A 296 -41.82 -7.10 -3.73
C PHE A 296 -42.49 -7.02 -2.36
N LEU A 297 -41.81 -6.47 -1.34
CA LEU A 297 -42.38 -6.29 0.00
C LEU A 297 -43.57 -5.31 -0.02
N THR A 298 -43.51 -4.25 -0.83
CA THR A 298 -44.61 -3.30 -1.00
C THR A 298 -45.81 -3.97 -1.67
N VAL A 299 -45.59 -4.73 -2.75
CA VAL A 299 -46.66 -5.50 -3.43
C VAL A 299 -47.25 -6.52 -2.48
N LEU A 300 -46.43 -7.26 -1.73
CA LEU A 300 -46.88 -8.22 -0.72
C LEU A 300 -47.75 -7.55 0.35
N LEU A 301 -47.35 -6.36 0.83
CA LEU A 301 -48.13 -5.58 1.78
C LEU A 301 -49.47 -5.11 1.19
N ILE A 302 -49.47 -4.65 -0.06
CA ILE A 302 -50.71 -4.24 -0.76
C ILE A 302 -51.65 -5.43 -0.90
N VAL A 303 -51.15 -6.59 -1.35
CA VAL A 303 -51.94 -7.82 -1.47
C VAL A 303 -52.51 -8.22 -0.11
N TYR A 304 -51.73 -8.12 0.97
CA TYR A 304 -52.22 -8.38 2.33
C TYR A 304 -53.35 -7.44 2.74
N ILE A 305 -53.22 -6.14 2.49
CA ILE A 305 -54.26 -5.15 2.79
C ILE A 305 -55.54 -5.45 1.98
N LEU A 306 -55.40 -5.77 0.69
CA LEU A 306 -56.54 -6.14 -0.16
C LEU A 306 -57.24 -7.41 0.33
N LEU A 307 -56.50 -8.42 0.79
CA LEU A 307 -57.06 -9.63 1.39
C LEU A 307 -57.84 -9.30 2.68
N ILE A 308 -57.33 -8.42 3.53
CA ILE A 308 -58.04 -7.98 4.74
C ILE A 308 -59.31 -7.21 4.38
N ILE A 309 -59.25 -6.29 3.42
CA ILE A 309 -60.42 -5.52 2.96
C ILE A 309 -61.47 -6.46 2.37
N GLY A 310 -61.09 -7.39 1.50
CA GLY A 310 -62.00 -8.38 0.93
C GLY A 310 -62.67 -9.24 2.01
N LEU A 311 -61.94 -9.59 3.07
CA LEU A 311 -62.48 -10.31 4.23
C LEU A 311 -63.45 -9.48 5.09
N LEU A 312 -63.33 -8.15 5.08
CA LEU A 312 -64.27 -7.26 5.79
C LEU A 312 -65.60 -7.13 5.05
N PHE A 313 -65.60 -7.18 3.72
CA PHE A 313 -66.79 -7.03 2.88
C PHE A 313 -67.49 -8.35 2.51
N TRP A 314 -66.99 -9.50 2.98
CA TRP A 314 -67.57 -10.81 2.66
C TRP A 314 -68.63 -11.25 3.69
N GLU A 315 -69.92 -11.10 3.32
CA GLU A 315 -71.09 -11.33 4.20
C GLU A 315 -71.18 -12.77 4.77
N ASN A 316 -70.81 -13.80 4.00
CA ASN A 316 -70.92 -15.22 4.40
C ASN A 316 -69.56 -15.90 4.64
N ARG A 317 -68.61 -15.19 5.25
CA ARG A 317 -67.25 -15.73 5.44
C ARG A 317 -67.20 -16.91 6.43
N PRO A 318 -66.43 -17.98 6.15
CA PRO A 318 -66.22 -19.07 7.09
C PRO A 318 -65.49 -18.59 8.35
N ARG A 319 -65.91 -19.09 9.52
CA ARG A 319 -65.29 -18.75 10.82
C ARG A 319 -63.81 -19.14 10.78
N GLY A 320 -62.92 -18.18 11.04
CA GLY A 320 -61.47 -18.39 11.08
C GLY A 320 -60.70 -17.98 9.82
N MET A 321 -61.36 -17.60 8.72
CA MET A 321 -60.66 -17.21 7.48
C MET A 321 -59.76 -15.97 7.65
N GLY A 322 -60.21 -14.99 8.44
CA GLY A 322 -59.38 -13.84 8.79
C GLY A 322 -58.14 -14.22 9.60
N PHE A 323 -58.28 -15.20 10.51
CA PHE A 323 -57.16 -15.72 11.29
C PHE A 323 -56.15 -16.46 10.40
N ALA A 324 -56.64 -17.24 9.43
CA ALA A 324 -55.80 -17.93 8.45
C ALA A 324 -55.00 -16.96 7.56
N VAL A 325 -55.60 -15.84 7.12
CA VAL A 325 -54.89 -14.82 6.32
C VAL A 325 -53.83 -14.10 7.14
N VAL A 326 -54.14 -13.71 8.38
CA VAL A 326 -53.16 -13.07 9.28
C VAL A 326 -52.00 -14.00 9.56
N ILE A 327 -52.24 -15.27 9.90
CA ILE A 327 -51.19 -16.26 10.13
C ILE A 327 -50.37 -16.51 8.87
N GLY A 328 -51.02 -16.73 7.72
CA GLY A 328 -50.33 -17.02 6.47
C GLY A 328 -49.37 -15.89 6.06
N VAL A 329 -49.81 -14.64 6.13
CA VAL A 329 -48.95 -13.50 5.81
C VAL A 329 -47.89 -13.27 6.88
N SER A 330 -48.20 -13.43 8.16
CA SER A 330 -47.20 -13.35 9.24
C SER A 330 -46.12 -14.41 9.08
N PHE A 331 -46.49 -15.62 8.62
CA PHE A 331 -45.57 -16.71 8.34
C PHE A 331 -44.67 -16.40 7.14
N ILE A 332 -45.20 -15.77 6.09
CA ILE A 332 -44.39 -15.29 4.95
C ILE A 332 -43.40 -14.22 5.40
N PHE A 333 -43.82 -13.24 6.20
CA PHE A 333 -42.90 -12.24 6.77
C PHE A 333 -41.86 -12.87 7.70
N TYR A 334 -42.22 -13.88 8.48
CA TYR A 334 -41.30 -14.63 9.32
C TYR A 334 -40.27 -15.42 8.49
N ILE A 335 -40.68 -16.10 7.43
CA ILE A 335 -39.77 -16.78 6.50
C ILE A 335 -38.87 -15.77 5.80
N LEU A 336 -39.40 -14.63 5.33
CA LEU A 336 -38.61 -13.57 4.72
C LEU A 336 -37.63 -12.94 5.71
N ALA A 337 -38.02 -12.82 6.97
CA ALA A 337 -37.15 -12.35 8.03
C ALA A 337 -35.99 -13.33 8.25
N TRP A 338 -36.31 -14.62 8.40
CA TRP A 338 -35.33 -15.68 8.63
C TRP A 338 -34.37 -15.84 7.44
N THR A 339 -34.90 -15.98 6.22
CA THR A 339 -34.09 -16.06 4.98
C THR A 339 -33.33 -14.78 4.66
N GLY A 340 -33.77 -13.64 5.20
CA GLY A 340 -33.09 -12.35 5.08
C GLY A 340 -31.94 -12.15 6.06
N GLY A 341 -31.61 -13.15 6.89
CA GLY A 341 -30.54 -13.07 7.87
C GLY A 341 -30.84 -12.08 9.00
N LEU A 342 -32.12 -11.89 9.37
CA LEU A 342 -32.45 -11.12 10.56
C LEU A 342 -31.92 -11.83 11.79
N GLY A 343 -30.94 -11.20 12.43
CA GLY A 343 -30.25 -11.74 13.60
C GLY A 343 -28.90 -12.39 13.31
N GLU A 344 -28.29 -12.12 12.15
CA GLU A 344 -26.92 -12.52 11.85
C GLU A 344 -25.99 -11.30 11.74
N SER A 345 -24.70 -11.53 12.00
CA SER A 345 -23.66 -10.54 11.74
C SER A 345 -23.61 -10.19 10.25
N LYS A 346 -23.64 -8.89 9.93
CA LYS A 346 -23.61 -8.41 8.54
C LYS A 346 -22.23 -7.92 8.17
N ILE A 347 -21.74 -8.37 7.02
CA ILE A 347 -20.38 -8.08 6.57
C ILE A 347 -20.44 -7.73 5.09
N VAL A 348 -19.86 -6.60 4.75
CA VAL A 348 -19.83 -6.03 3.39
C VAL A 348 -18.47 -5.38 3.16
N SER A 349 -18.02 -5.35 1.91
CA SER A 349 -16.73 -4.78 1.58
C SER A 349 -16.78 -3.86 0.38
N SER A 350 -15.78 -2.99 0.30
CA SER A 350 -15.42 -2.26 -0.91
C SER A 350 -13.92 -2.33 -1.11
N GLU A 351 -13.48 -2.27 -2.35
CA GLU A 351 -12.05 -2.38 -2.66
C GLU A 351 -11.61 -1.52 -3.84
N VAL A 352 -10.31 -1.22 -3.85
CA VAL A 352 -9.59 -0.77 -5.04
C VAL A 352 -8.48 -1.78 -5.33
N THR A 353 -8.47 -2.33 -6.53
CA THR A 353 -7.56 -3.40 -6.95
C THR A 353 -6.76 -2.98 -8.18
N ILE A 354 -5.43 -3.05 -8.07
CA ILE A 354 -4.51 -2.82 -9.18
C ILE A 354 -3.95 -4.16 -9.66
N HIS A 355 -4.10 -4.44 -10.95
CA HIS A 355 -3.70 -5.68 -11.61
C HIS A 355 -2.39 -5.49 -12.39
N ASN A 356 -1.27 -5.36 -11.67
CA ASN A 356 0.08 -5.27 -12.26
C ASN A 356 0.68 -6.68 -12.43
N GLU A 357 2.01 -6.83 -12.28
CA GLU A 357 2.64 -8.15 -12.13
C GLU A 357 2.07 -8.91 -10.94
N ASN A 358 1.88 -8.19 -9.82
CA ASN A 358 1.14 -8.64 -8.67
C ASN A 358 -0.19 -7.90 -8.59
N THR A 359 -1.23 -8.59 -8.13
CA THR A 359 -2.52 -7.98 -7.83
C THR A 359 -2.48 -7.43 -6.42
N THR A 360 -2.59 -6.10 -6.28
CA THR A 360 -2.67 -5.43 -4.97
C THR A 360 -4.09 -4.93 -4.74
N SER A 361 -4.70 -5.36 -3.63
CA SER A 361 -6.04 -4.92 -3.23
C SER A 361 -6.00 -4.12 -1.94
N PHE A 362 -6.73 -3.01 -1.92
CA PHE A 362 -6.95 -2.18 -0.75
C PHE A 362 -8.43 -2.28 -0.37
N ASN A 363 -8.74 -3.08 0.65
CA ASN A 363 -10.12 -3.34 1.06
C ASN A 363 -10.48 -2.53 2.30
N LEU A 364 -11.75 -2.10 2.34
CA LEU A 364 -12.46 -1.72 3.56
C LEU A 364 -13.57 -2.75 3.79
N ILE A 365 -13.52 -3.43 4.93
CA ILE A 365 -14.51 -4.43 5.34
C ILE A 365 -15.28 -3.84 6.52
N ASN A 366 -16.59 -3.64 6.33
CA ASN A 366 -17.47 -3.20 7.40
C ASN A 366 -18.16 -4.42 8.02
N ILE A 367 -18.01 -4.55 9.32
CA ILE A 367 -18.50 -5.68 10.10
C ILE A 367 -19.50 -5.14 11.12
N TYR A 368 -20.70 -5.69 11.13
CA TYR A 368 -21.77 -5.36 12.06
C TYR A 368 -22.12 -6.61 12.87
N PRO A 369 -21.51 -6.80 14.06
CA PRO A 369 -21.83 -7.93 14.93
C PRO A 369 -23.30 -7.93 15.33
N TYR A 370 -23.91 -9.12 15.45
CA TYR A 370 -25.25 -9.27 16.02
C TYR A 370 -25.18 -10.15 17.26
N LYS A 371 -25.19 -9.55 18.46
CA LYS A 371 -25.10 -10.24 19.76
C LYS A 371 -23.87 -11.18 19.92
N GLU A 372 -22.90 -11.09 19.02
CA GLU A 372 -21.65 -11.83 19.05
C GLU A 372 -20.57 -10.95 19.69
N GLU A 373 -20.26 -11.17 20.96
CA GLU A 373 -19.21 -10.41 21.68
C GLU A 373 -17.79 -10.86 21.31
N ASN A 374 -17.63 -12.09 20.81
CA ASN A 374 -16.35 -12.61 20.34
C ASN A 374 -16.47 -12.96 18.86
N MET A 375 -15.88 -12.14 18.02
CA MET A 375 -15.89 -12.33 16.57
C MET A 375 -14.47 -12.47 16.04
N ILE A 376 -14.23 -13.55 15.30
CA ILE A 376 -12.94 -13.88 14.72
C ILE A 376 -13.02 -13.65 13.22
N VAL A 377 -12.10 -12.85 12.69
CA VAL A 377 -11.95 -12.64 11.25
C VAL A 377 -10.57 -13.10 10.84
N ASN A 378 -10.52 -14.04 9.90
CA ASN A 378 -9.27 -14.53 9.36
C ASN A 378 -8.61 -13.47 8.45
N LEU A 379 -7.31 -13.32 8.62
CA LEU A 379 -6.43 -12.40 7.91
C LEU A 379 -5.45 -13.14 6.99
N SER A 380 -5.61 -14.45 6.74
CA SER A 380 -4.74 -15.17 5.82
C SER A 380 -4.74 -14.48 4.46
N SER A 381 -3.56 -14.39 3.81
CA SER A 381 -3.26 -13.57 2.62
C SER A 381 -3.27 -12.03 2.79
N THR A 382 -3.42 -11.53 4.03
CA THR A 382 -3.37 -10.09 4.31
C THR A 382 -1.93 -9.65 4.60
N TYR A 383 -1.42 -8.77 3.75
CA TYR A 383 -0.10 -8.16 3.94
C TYR A 383 -0.10 -7.15 5.08
N PHE A 384 -1.20 -6.40 5.27
CA PHE A 384 -1.34 -5.44 6.37
C PHE A 384 -2.81 -5.26 6.74
N ALA A 385 -3.11 -5.30 8.04
CA ALA A 385 -4.45 -5.06 8.57
C ALA A 385 -4.44 -3.91 9.58
N LYS A 386 -5.51 -3.11 9.58
CA LYS A 386 -5.72 -2.06 10.58
C LYS A 386 -7.20 -1.89 10.88
N GLU A 387 -7.55 -2.05 12.16
CA GLU A 387 -8.86 -1.64 12.67
C GLU A 387 -8.93 -0.10 12.75
N LEU A 388 -10.03 0.45 12.26
CA LEU A 388 -10.23 1.89 12.11
C LEU A 388 -11.23 2.48 13.11
N THR A 389 -11.84 1.65 13.96
CA THR A 389 -12.70 2.07 15.06
C THR A 389 -11.97 2.01 16.40
N ASN A 390 -12.62 2.50 17.46
CA ASN A 390 -12.11 2.41 18.84
C ASN A 390 -12.54 1.09 19.52
N SER A 391 -12.72 0.02 18.75
CA SER A 391 -13.14 -1.29 19.28
C SER A 391 -12.03 -1.96 20.09
N ASN A 392 -12.42 -2.87 20.96
CA ASN A 392 -11.51 -3.75 21.68
C ASN A 392 -11.19 -4.97 20.80
N TYR A 393 -9.95 -5.09 20.36
CA TYR A 393 -9.51 -6.19 19.51
C TYR A 393 -8.11 -6.68 19.87
N ILE A 394 -7.81 -7.91 19.42
CA ILE A 394 -6.48 -8.52 19.48
C ILE A 394 -6.10 -8.99 18.08
N LEU A 395 -4.87 -8.68 17.66
CA LEU A 395 -4.24 -9.28 16.50
C LEU A 395 -3.51 -10.55 16.94
N ASP A 396 -4.10 -11.70 16.64
CA ASP A 396 -3.50 -13.01 16.88
C ASP A 396 -2.64 -13.38 15.67
N MET A 397 -1.34 -13.17 15.81
CA MET A 397 -0.39 -13.41 14.72
C MET A 397 -0.10 -14.90 14.53
N ALA A 398 -0.35 -15.74 15.54
CA ALA A 398 -0.11 -17.18 15.43
C ALA A 398 -1.17 -17.86 14.57
N ASN A 399 -2.41 -17.37 14.66
CA ASN A 399 -3.55 -17.89 13.88
C ASN A 399 -3.89 -17.03 12.65
N GLU A 400 -3.15 -15.94 12.41
CA GLU A 400 -3.44 -14.94 11.37
C GLU A 400 -4.88 -14.41 11.47
N GLU A 401 -5.28 -13.97 12.66
CA GLU A 401 -6.67 -13.59 12.95
C GLU A 401 -6.74 -12.24 13.67
N ILE A 402 -7.84 -11.52 13.45
CA ILE A 402 -8.26 -10.44 14.34
C ILE A 402 -9.47 -10.90 15.16
N VAL A 403 -9.35 -10.74 16.48
CA VAL A 403 -10.38 -11.14 17.44
C VAL A 403 -10.99 -9.90 18.07
N TYR A 404 -12.24 -9.62 17.73
CA TYR A 404 -13.04 -8.56 18.33
C TYR A 404 -13.71 -9.04 19.62
N LYS A 405 -13.76 -8.15 20.62
CA LYS A 405 -14.27 -8.43 21.97
C LYS A 405 -15.47 -7.56 22.37
N ASP A 406 -16.17 -7.02 21.38
CA ASP A 406 -17.36 -6.20 21.59
C ASP A 406 -18.33 -6.32 20.40
N ILE A 407 -19.51 -5.72 20.54
CA ILE A 407 -20.59 -5.77 19.54
C ILE A 407 -20.69 -4.51 18.69
N ASN A 408 -19.72 -3.58 18.79
CA ASN A 408 -19.76 -2.35 18.01
C ASN A 408 -19.45 -2.65 16.54
N PRO A 409 -19.86 -1.78 15.60
CA PRO A 409 -19.40 -1.88 14.22
C PRO A 409 -17.86 -1.80 14.15
N HIS A 410 -17.25 -2.66 13.34
CA HIS A 410 -15.82 -2.67 13.08
C HIS A 410 -15.54 -2.33 11.62
N TYR A 411 -14.48 -1.54 11.40
CA TYR A 411 -14.06 -1.11 10.07
C TYR A 411 -12.62 -1.52 9.87
N LEU A 412 -12.46 -2.64 9.18
CA LEU A 412 -11.16 -3.25 8.96
C LEU A 412 -10.61 -2.84 7.60
N PHE A 413 -9.50 -2.11 7.62
CA PHE A 413 -8.68 -1.93 6.43
C PHE A 413 -7.73 -3.10 6.26
N THR A 414 -7.66 -3.64 5.04
CA THR A 414 -6.67 -4.66 4.68
C THR A 414 -5.98 -4.28 3.38
N LYS A 415 -4.67 -4.48 3.31
CA LYS A 415 -3.92 -4.54 2.07
C LYS A 415 -3.57 -6.00 1.80
N GLU A 416 -3.96 -6.51 0.63
CA GLU A 416 -3.67 -7.87 0.17
C GLU A 416 -2.78 -7.80 -1.08
N ILE A 417 -1.83 -8.72 -1.21
CA ILE A 417 -0.96 -8.85 -2.39
C ILE A 417 -0.99 -10.31 -2.82
N ASN A 418 -1.44 -10.55 -4.05
CA ASN A 418 -1.55 -11.89 -4.62
C ASN A 418 -0.81 -11.95 -5.96
N ASN A 419 -0.25 -13.10 -6.29
CA ASN A 419 0.28 -13.36 -7.63
C ASN A 419 -0.91 -13.36 -8.61
N GLY A 420 -0.96 -12.35 -9.49
CA GLY A 420 -2.03 -12.18 -10.46
C GLY A 420 -1.66 -12.74 -11.83
N GLU A 421 -2.66 -13.06 -12.65
CA GLU A 421 -2.42 -13.25 -14.08
C GLU A 421 -1.99 -11.91 -14.69
N LYS A 422 -0.81 -11.87 -15.33
CA LYS A 422 -0.28 -10.68 -16.00
C LYS A 422 -1.27 -10.24 -17.08
N SER A 423 -1.95 -9.12 -16.87
CA SER A 423 -2.90 -8.55 -17.84
C SER A 423 -2.12 -7.98 -19.03
N LYS A 424 -2.01 -8.73 -20.13
CA LYS A 424 -1.33 -8.31 -21.36
C LYS A 424 -2.26 -7.51 -22.27
N LEU A 425 -2.75 -6.36 -21.78
CA LEU A 425 -3.53 -5.44 -22.61
C LEU A 425 -2.58 -4.57 -23.41
N ILE A 426 -2.77 -4.56 -24.72
CA ILE A 426 -1.90 -3.86 -25.66
C ILE A 426 -2.79 -3.08 -26.62
N LEU A 427 -2.49 -1.79 -26.77
CA LEU A 427 -3.03 -0.95 -27.84
C LEU A 427 -1.87 -0.31 -28.59
N GLU A 428 -2.13 0.19 -29.78
CA GLU A 428 -1.17 0.89 -30.63
C GLU A 428 -1.55 2.38 -30.67
N LEU A 429 -0.57 3.27 -30.58
CA LEU A 429 -0.76 4.70 -30.76
C LEU A 429 0.12 5.19 -31.90
N GLU A 430 -0.52 5.72 -32.94
CA GLU A 430 0.14 6.30 -34.10
C GLU A 430 -0.56 7.60 -34.47
N ASN A 431 0.18 8.71 -34.54
CA ASN A 431 -0.36 10.03 -34.91
C ASN A 431 -1.62 10.42 -34.10
N GLU A 432 -1.59 10.21 -32.78
CA GLU A 432 -2.71 10.43 -31.85
C GLU A 432 -3.94 9.53 -32.09
N ILE A 433 -3.84 8.54 -32.96
CA ILE A 433 -4.90 7.55 -33.19
C ILE A 433 -4.56 6.29 -32.43
N LEU A 434 -5.36 6.00 -31.41
CA LEU A 434 -5.30 4.79 -30.61
C LEU A 434 -6.05 3.68 -31.33
N LYS A 435 -5.39 2.55 -31.58
CA LYS A 435 -5.95 1.39 -32.29
C LYS A 435 -5.69 0.08 -31.54
N GLY A 436 -6.56 -0.91 -31.75
CA GLY A 436 -6.34 -2.27 -31.27
C GLY A 436 -7.59 -2.88 -30.64
N GLU A 437 -7.44 -4.08 -30.08
CA GLU A 437 -8.52 -4.81 -29.44
C GLU A 437 -8.28 -4.87 -27.93
N LEU A 438 -9.25 -4.36 -27.16
CA LEU A 438 -9.19 -4.35 -25.70
C LEU A 438 -10.06 -5.48 -25.13
N LEU A 439 -9.44 -6.36 -24.35
CA LEU A 439 -10.08 -7.48 -23.67
C LEU A 439 -10.45 -7.11 -22.23
N ASN A 440 -11.63 -7.52 -21.75
CA ASN A 440 -11.88 -7.63 -20.30
C ASN A 440 -11.15 -8.89 -19.78
N PRO A 441 -10.08 -8.75 -18.97
CA PRO A 441 -9.30 -9.90 -18.53
C PRO A 441 -10.03 -10.75 -17.46
N PHE A 442 -11.17 -10.31 -16.94
CA PHE A 442 -11.80 -10.95 -15.78
C PHE A 442 -12.86 -12.00 -16.14
N PRO A 443 -13.04 -13.02 -15.27
CA PRO A 443 -14.13 -14.00 -15.38
C PRO A 443 -15.51 -13.43 -14.99
N HIS A 444 -15.62 -12.11 -14.82
CA HIS A 444 -16.84 -11.41 -14.45
C HIS A 444 -16.99 -10.12 -15.25
N LYS A 445 -18.21 -9.56 -15.19
CA LYS A 445 -18.55 -8.31 -15.87
C LYS A 445 -17.89 -7.12 -15.16
N LEU A 446 -17.25 -6.24 -15.93
CA LEU A 446 -16.88 -4.90 -15.51
C LEU A 446 -18.00 -3.93 -15.90
N TYR A 447 -18.40 -3.07 -14.95
CA TYR A 447 -19.41 -2.03 -15.15
C TYR A 447 -18.74 -0.69 -15.35
N LYS A 448 -19.36 0.16 -16.18
CA LYS A 448 -18.91 1.54 -16.44
C LYS A 448 -17.40 1.61 -16.71
N SER A 449 -16.91 0.74 -17.59
CA SER A 449 -15.50 0.70 -17.95
C SER A 449 -15.11 1.92 -18.77
N PHE A 450 -13.89 2.41 -18.56
CA PHE A 450 -13.30 3.49 -19.33
C PHE A 450 -11.79 3.31 -19.41
N LEU A 451 -11.20 3.86 -20.46
CA LEU A 451 -9.77 3.89 -20.70
C LEU A 451 -9.24 5.29 -20.39
N VAL A 452 -8.10 5.38 -19.72
CA VAL A 452 -7.35 6.62 -19.55
C VAL A 452 -5.99 6.45 -20.22
N ILE A 453 -5.70 7.29 -21.22
CA ILE A 453 -4.41 7.36 -21.93
C ILE A 453 -3.91 8.80 -21.83
N GLY A 454 -2.88 9.03 -21.02
CA GLY A 454 -2.37 10.37 -20.74
C GLY A 454 -3.48 11.30 -20.25
N ASP A 455 -3.75 12.33 -21.04
CA ASP A 455 -4.74 13.38 -20.82
C ASP A 455 -6.08 13.13 -21.53
N THR A 456 -6.37 11.89 -21.94
CA THR A 456 -7.63 11.51 -22.59
C THR A 456 -8.35 10.42 -21.78
N VAL A 457 -9.65 10.62 -21.53
CA VAL A 457 -10.56 9.54 -21.07
C VAL A 457 -11.52 9.12 -22.18
N LEU A 458 -11.64 7.81 -22.39
CA LEU A 458 -12.56 7.17 -23.33
C LEU A 458 -13.52 6.23 -22.58
N TYR A 459 -14.82 6.52 -22.62
CA TYR A 459 -15.84 5.64 -22.02
C TYR A 459 -16.12 4.43 -22.93
N LEU A 460 -16.07 3.24 -22.34
CA LEU A 460 -16.26 1.97 -23.05
C LEU A 460 -17.60 1.31 -22.71
N GLY A 461 -18.24 1.70 -21.61
CA GLY A 461 -19.46 1.07 -21.14
C GLY A 461 -19.22 -0.20 -20.36
N ASP A 462 -20.26 -1.02 -20.26
CA ASP A 462 -20.19 -2.29 -19.56
C ASP A 462 -19.48 -3.35 -20.42
N MET A 463 -18.49 -4.05 -19.85
CA MET A 463 -17.77 -5.13 -20.52
C MET A 463 -18.10 -6.47 -19.86
N LYS A 464 -18.72 -7.40 -20.59
CA LYS A 464 -18.96 -8.78 -20.14
C LYS A 464 -17.64 -9.51 -19.92
N SER A 465 -17.69 -10.63 -19.20
CA SER A 465 -16.51 -11.46 -19.00
C SER A 465 -15.88 -11.85 -20.34
N ARG A 466 -14.56 -11.65 -20.45
CA ARG A 466 -13.76 -11.97 -21.64
C ARG A 466 -14.25 -11.31 -22.94
N GLU A 467 -15.07 -10.26 -22.85
CA GLU A 467 -15.50 -9.48 -24.02
C GLU A 467 -14.33 -8.68 -24.60
N ARG A 468 -14.34 -8.53 -25.92
CA ARG A 468 -13.35 -7.79 -26.69
C ARG A 468 -14.02 -6.59 -27.34
N ILE A 469 -13.38 -5.42 -27.27
CA ILE A 469 -13.85 -4.17 -27.87
C ILE A 469 -12.76 -3.67 -28.82
N ASN A 470 -13.11 -3.43 -30.08
CA ASN A 470 -12.23 -2.78 -31.03
C ASN A 470 -12.19 -1.28 -30.76
N ILE A 471 -10.98 -0.75 -30.64
CA ILE A 471 -10.69 0.66 -30.42
C ILE A 471 -10.09 1.23 -31.70
N GLU A 472 -10.68 2.31 -32.17
CA GLU A 472 -10.11 3.23 -33.14
C GLU A 472 -10.55 4.63 -32.72
N TYR A 473 -9.69 5.33 -31.98
CA TYR A 473 -10.05 6.57 -31.30
C TYR A 473 -8.95 7.60 -31.45
N LYS A 474 -9.30 8.81 -31.89
CA LYS A 474 -8.38 9.94 -31.89
C LYS A 474 -8.36 10.57 -30.50
N LEU A 475 -7.18 10.71 -29.89
CA LEU A 475 -7.02 11.38 -28.61
C LEU A 475 -7.60 12.81 -28.70
N ASP A 476 -8.40 13.18 -27.71
CA ASP A 476 -9.15 14.45 -27.69
C ASP A 476 -8.69 15.40 -26.57
N HIS A 477 -7.69 14.98 -25.78
CA HIS A 477 -7.04 15.76 -24.73
C HIS A 477 -8.02 16.33 -23.69
N ASN A 478 -9.13 15.61 -23.47
CA ASN A 478 -10.25 16.10 -22.66
C ASN A 478 -9.96 16.21 -21.15
N LEU A 479 -8.79 15.78 -20.67
CA LEU A 479 -8.28 15.91 -19.30
C LEU A 479 -7.09 16.89 -19.16
N LEU A 480 -6.66 17.53 -20.25
CA LEU A 480 -5.53 18.47 -20.26
C LEU A 480 -5.79 19.68 -19.34
N ASN A 481 -4.79 20.08 -18.55
CA ASN A 481 -4.83 21.28 -17.70
C ASN A 481 -6.03 21.36 -16.73
N LEU A 482 -6.54 20.22 -16.26
CA LEU A 482 -7.62 20.17 -15.26
C LEU A 482 -7.06 20.04 -13.84
N SER A 483 -7.62 20.84 -12.92
CA SER A 483 -7.45 20.63 -11.47
C SER A 483 -7.94 19.25 -11.03
N ASP A 484 -7.49 18.78 -9.86
CA ASP A 484 -7.92 17.49 -9.29
C ASP A 484 -9.45 17.30 -9.33
N TYR A 485 -10.20 18.33 -8.90
CA TYR A 485 -11.66 18.26 -8.86
C TYR A 485 -12.27 18.16 -10.27
N ASN A 486 -11.76 18.96 -11.22
CA ASN A 486 -12.27 18.99 -12.59
C ASN A 486 -11.88 17.71 -13.34
N TYR A 487 -10.70 17.15 -13.08
CA TYR A 487 -10.23 15.89 -13.64
C TYR A 487 -11.17 14.73 -13.24
N VAL A 488 -11.42 14.57 -11.94
CA VAL A 488 -12.37 13.57 -11.44
C VAL A 488 -13.78 13.85 -11.96
N GLY A 489 -14.20 15.12 -12.00
CA GLY A 489 -15.50 15.53 -12.51
C GLY A 489 -15.70 15.15 -13.98
N LYS A 490 -14.68 15.37 -14.82
CA LYS A 490 -14.70 15.04 -16.26
C LYS A 490 -14.77 13.54 -16.49
N ILE A 491 -13.96 12.75 -15.78
CA ILE A 491 -14.04 11.27 -15.84
C ILE A 491 -15.41 10.79 -15.35
N SER A 492 -15.90 11.34 -14.24
CA SER A 492 -17.20 10.97 -13.68
C SER A 492 -18.35 11.25 -14.63
N GLN A 493 -18.31 12.39 -15.33
CA GLN A 493 -19.29 12.76 -16.33
C GLN A 493 -19.21 11.83 -17.56
N ALA A 494 -18.01 11.59 -18.08
CA ALA A 494 -17.79 10.75 -19.25
C ALA A 494 -18.28 9.31 -19.03
N ALA A 495 -17.99 8.73 -17.85
CA ALA A 495 -18.35 7.36 -17.51
C ALA A 495 -19.69 7.20 -16.76
N GLY A 496 -20.41 8.29 -16.49
CA GLY A 496 -21.67 8.26 -15.76
C GLY A 496 -21.53 7.71 -14.32
N LEU A 497 -20.46 8.07 -13.62
CA LEU A 497 -20.15 7.57 -12.27
C LEU A 497 -21.10 8.18 -11.24
N ASP A 498 -21.63 7.35 -10.34
CA ASP A 498 -22.38 7.85 -9.19
C ASP A 498 -21.43 8.19 -8.03
N ARG A 499 -21.99 8.63 -6.89
CA ARG A 499 -21.20 9.01 -5.70
C ARG A 499 -20.35 7.88 -5.11
N TYR A 500 -20.73 6.61 -5.31
CA TYR A 500 -20.00 5.45 -4.80
C TYR A 500 -18.81 5.16 -5.71
N GLU A 501 -19.05 5.09 -7.01
CA GLU A 501 -18.01 4.86 -8.01
C GLU A 501 -16.98 6.00 -8.05
N ARG A 502 -17.46 7.26 -7.97
CA ARG A 502 -16.60 8.43 -7.86
C ARG A 502 -15.74 8.40 -6.58
N GLY A 503 -16.29 7.96 -5.45
CA GLY A 503 -15.54 7.85 -4.19
C GLY A 503 -14.37 6.87 -4.28
N LEU A 504 -14.57 5.70 -4.90
CA LEU A 504 -13.49 4.73 -5.15
C LEU A 504 -12.43 5.30 -6.10
N LEU A 505 -12.84 6.00 -7.16
CA LEU A 505 -11.92 6.65 -8.10
C LEU A 505 -11.08 7.73 -7.41
N GLU A 506 -11.70 8.59 -6.59
CA GLU A 506 -11.01 9.64 -5.82
C GLU A 506 -10.00 9.04 -4.85
N TYR A 507 -10.33 7.93 -4.18
CA TYR A 507 -9.40 7.23 -3.31
C TYR A 507 -8.24 6.59 -4.07
N TYR A 508 -8.52 5.95 -5.22
CA TYR A 508 -7.46 5.44 -6.09
C TYR A 508 -6.50 6.56 -6.50
N LEU A 509 -7.01 7.62 -7.11
CA LEU A 509 -6.18 8.70 -7.63
C LEU A 509 -5.39 9.40 -6.52
N SER A 510 -5.98 9.60 -5.34
CA SER A 510 -5.36 10.39 -4.27
C SER A 510 -4.48 9.61 -3.30
N GLN A 511 -4.70 8.31 -3.13
CA GLN A 511 -3.98 7.53 -2.12
C GLN A 511 -3.18 6.37 -2.70
N ILE A 512 -3.63 5.79 -3.82
CA ILE A 512 -3.09 4.52 -4.32
C ILE A 512 -2.26 4.69 -5.59
N LYS A 513 -2.70 5.57 -6.51
CA LYS A 513 -2.17 5.70 -7.87
C LYS A 513 -0.64 5.76 -7.87
N GLU A 514 -0.07 4.79 -8.54
CA GLU A 514 1.37 4.59 -8.66
C GLU A 514 1.94 5.47 -9.76
N LYS A 515 3.21 5.86 -9.62
CA LYS A 515 3.93 6.71 -10.58
C LYS A 515 4.50 5.84 -11.71
N LYS A 516 3.71 5.64 -12.76
CA LYS A 516 4.10 5.00 -14.04
C LYS A 516 3.51 5.79 -15.20
N ILE A 517 3.81 5.35 -16.42
CA ILE A 517 3.07 5.68 -17.63
C ILE A 517 1.55 5.59 -17.38
N ASN A 518 0.84 6.68 -17.66
CA ASN A 518 -0.59 6.80 -17.39
C ASN A 518 -1.42 6.21 -18.54
N SER A 519 -1.47 4.87 -18.60
CA SER A 519 -2.26 4.12 -19.57
C SER A 519 -2.94 2.93 -18.89
N LYS A 520 -4.28 2.97 -18.79
CA LYS A 520 -5.04 1.99 -18.00
C LYS A 520 -6.50 1.85 -18.39
N LEU A 521 -6.98 0.61 -18.32
CA LEU A 521 -8.39 0.25 -18.31
C LEU A 521 -8.87 0.27 -16.85
N ILE A 522 -9.94 1.01 -16.61
CA ILE A 522 -10.59 1.11 -15.29
C ILE A 522 -12.04 0.65 -15.42
N GLY A 523 -12.51 -0.18 -14.48
CA GLY A 523 -13.90 -0.63 -14.45
C GLY A 523 -14.33 -1.09 -13.06
N PHE A 524 -15.64 -1.06 -12.80
CA PHE A 524 -16.20 -1.40 -11.50
C PHE A 524 -16.70 -2.85 -11.46
N SER A 525 -16.66 -3.49 -10.31
CA SER A 525 -17.21 -4.83 -10.09
C SER A 525 -18.19 -4.82 -8.91
N ARG A 526 -19.24 -5.64 -9.03
CA ARG A 526 -20.15 -5.97 -7.93
C ARG A 526 -20.24 -7.49 -7.86
N ASN A 527 -19.59 -8.06 -6.87
CA ASN A 527 -19.39 -9.51 -6.74
C ASN A 527 -19.54 -9.95 -5.27
N GLU A 528 -19.58 -11.26 -5.07
CA GLU A 528 -19.50 -11.86 -3.75
C GLU A 528 -18.06 -12.34 -3.51
N LYS A 529 -17.52 -12.07 -2.33
CA LYS A 529 -16.23 -12.61 -1.86
C LYS A 529 -16.45 -13.62 -0.75
N ILE A 530 -15.56 -14.60 -0.64
CA ILE A 530 -15.55 -15.53 0.49
C ILE A 530 -14.60 -14.97 1.55
N LYS A 531 -15.07 -14.87 2.80
CA LYS A 531 -14.24 -14.58 3.96
C LYS A 531 -14.55 -15.57 5.08
N THR A 532 -13.52 -15.97 5.81
CA THR A 532 -13.68 -16.85 6.97
C THR A 532 -13.92 -16.01 8.22
N ILE A 533 -15.09 -16.18 8.80
CA ILE A 533 -15.54 -15.49 10.01
C ILE A 533 -16.06 -16.51 11.01
N ASN A 534 -15.59 -16.44 12.26
CA ASN A 534 -15.90 -17.43 13.32
C ASN A 534 -15.67 -18.86 12.82
N ASN A 535 -14.55 -19.07 12.12
CA ASN A 535 -14.13 -20.35 11.53
C ASN A 535 -15.12 -20.94 10.50
N LYS A 536 -15.97 -20.10 9.90
CA LYS A 536 -16.90 -20.48 8.83
C LYS A 536 -16.73 -19.57 7.61
N GLU A 537 -16.71 -20.16 6.43
CA GLU A 537 -16.76 -19.41 5.19
C GLU A 537 -18.11 -18.71 5.04
N LYS A 538 -18.07 -17.38 4.86
CA LYS A 538 -19.23 -16.54 4.58
C LYS A 538 -19.02 -15.82 3.25
N LYS A 539 -20.09 -15.77 2.45
CA LYS A 539 -20.13 -14.92 1.26
C LYS A 539 -20.52 -13.50 1.67
N ILE A 540 -19.67 -12.55 1.33
CA ILE A 540 -19.86 -11.12 1.61
C ILE A 540 -20.02 -10.37 0.30
N GLN A 541 -20.91 -9.38 0.27
CA GLN A 541 -21.07 -8.53 -0.91
C GLN A 541 -19.93 -7.52 -1.00
N ASN A 542 -19.45 -7.29 -2.21
CA ASN A 542 -18.33 -6.42 -2.49
C ASN A 542 -18.60 -5.45 -3.64
N HIS A 543 -18.11 -4.21 -3.50
CA HIS A 543 -18.09 -3.20 -4.55
C HIS A 543 -16.64 -2.78 -4.84
N GLY A 544 -16.12 -3.18 -6.00
CA GLY A 544 -14.71 -2.99 -6.36
C GLY A 544 -14.49 -2.00 -7.50
N LEU A 545 -13.33 -1.35 -7.48
CA LEU A 545 -12.72 -0.64 -8.61
C LEU A 545 -11.50 -1.44 -9.07
N ASN A 546 -11.46 -1.81 -10.35
CA ASN A 546 -10.37 -2.57 -10.95
C ASN A 546 -9.58 -1.68 -11.89
N ILE A 547 -8.25 -1.67 -11.74
CA ILE A 547 -7.32 -0.93 -12.58
C ILE A 547 -6.37 -1.93 -13.25
N CYS A 548 -6.40 -1.97 -14.58
CA CYS A 548 -5.51 -2.80 -15.40
C CYS A 548 -4.61 -1.89 -16.23
N PRO A 549 -3.27 -1.96 -16.10
CA PRO A 549 -2.38 -1.28 -17.01
C PRO A 549 -2.64 -1.70 -18.46
N VAL A 550 -2.50 -0.75 -19.37
CA VAL A 550 -2.56 -1.00 -20.81
C VAL A 550 -1.24 -0.57 -21.41
N ASN A 551 -0.52 -1.51 -22.02
CA ASN A 551 0.73 -1.20 -22.71
C ASN A 551 0.41 -0.55 -24.05
N ILE A 552 1.14 0.51 -24.38
CA ILE A 552 0.99 1.22 -25.65
C ILE A 552 2.19 0.90 -26.51
N LYS A 553 1.95 0.28 -27.67
CA LYS A 553 2.92 0.19 -28.75
C LYS A 553 2.90 1.50 -29.50
N PHE A 554 4.05 2.03 -29.83
CA PHE A 554 4.17 3.17 -30.72
C PHE A 554 4.68 2.68 -32.06
N ASN A 555 4.01 3.07 -33.14
CA ASN A 555 4.41 2.72 -34.50
C ASN A 555 5.01 3.96 -35.17
N GLY A 556 6.10 3.76 -35.92
CA GLY A 556 6.82 4.82 -36.64
C GLY A 556 8.18 5.16 -36.02
N ASP A 557 9.06 5.75 -36.83
CA ASP A 557 10.40 6.15 -36.41
C ASP A 557 10.38 7.36 -35.44
N GLU A 558 9.31 8.15 -35.50
CA GLU A 558 9.07 9.33 -34.68
C GLU A 558 7.77 9.14 -33.90
N ILE A 559 7.82 9.35 -32.59
CA ILE A 559 6.69 9.13 -31.69
C ILE A 559 6.36 10.40 -30.91
N LEU A 560 5.07 10.55 -30.60
CA LEU A 560 4.53 11.63 -29.80
C LEU A 560 3.84 11.05 -28.57
N LEU A 561 4.41 11.28 -27.39
CA LEU A 561 3.78 10.97 -26.12
C LEU A 561 2.84 12.13 -25.74
N PRO A 562 1.53 11.86 -25.52
CA PRO A 562 0.58 12.91 -25.17
C PRO A 562 0.84 13.45 -23.75
N PRO A 563 0.31 14.64 -23.40
CA PRO A 563 0.34 15.16 -22.04
C PRO A 563 -0.17 14.15 -21.00
N GLN A 564 0.33 14.24 -19.77
CA GLN A 564 0.05 13.31 -18.66
C GLN A 564 0.39 11.83 -18.92
N PHE A 565 0.90 11.46 -20.10
CA PHE A 565 1.37 10.09 -20.33
C PHE A 565 2.56 9.78 -19.42
N ILE A 566 3.44 10.75 -19.23
CA ILE A 566 4.49 10.75 -18.20
C ILE A 566 4.04 11.65 -17.05
N GLU A 567 4.00 11.07 -15.84
CA GLU A 567 3.65 11.79 -14.63
C GLU A 567 4.89 12.12 -13.81
N PRO A 568 4.97 13.32 -13.20
CA PRO A 568 6.09 13.66 -12.36
C PRO A 568 6.03 12.95 -11.00
N VAL A 569 7.21 12.66 -10.47
CA VAL A 569 7.41 12.46 -9.04
C VAL A 569 7.59 13.83 -8.40
N PHE A 570 7.01 14.03 -7.22
CA PHE A 570 6.99 15.31 -6.52
C PHE A 570 7.93 15.30 -5.30
N ASN A 571 8.64 16.40 -5.04
CA ASN A 571 9.27 16.69 -3.74
C ASN A 571 8.86 18.09 -3.26
N ILE A 572 8.42 18.21 -2.01
CA ILE A 572 8.06 19.49 -1.39
C ILE A 572 8.76 19.63 -0.05
N ASN A 573 9.22 20.85 0.23
CA ASN A 573 9.84 21.22 1.50
C ASN A 573 8.89 21.26 2.72
N LYS A 574 7.69 20.65 2.65
CA LYS A 574 6.73 20.61 3.76
C LYS A 574 5.88 19.33 3.78
N GLU A 575 5.27 19.04 4.93
CA GLU A 575 4.31 17.95 5.02
C GLU A 575 2.99 18.29 4.29
N ILE A 576 2.51 17.37 3.45
CA ILE A 576 1.27 17.57 2.69
C ILE A 576 0.21 16.57 3.16
N SER A 577 -0.99 17.08 3.43
CA SER A 577 -2.15 16.27 3.86
C SER A 577 -2.80 15.48 2.73
N LYS A 578 -2.68 15.92 1.47
CA LYS A 578 -3.22 15.25 0.28
C LYS A 578 -2.11 15.02 -0.75
N ASN A 579 -2.11 13.87 -1.44
CA ASN A 579 -1.15 13.69 -2.52
C ASN A 579 -1.50 14.63 -3.68
N ILE A 580 -0.48 15.22 -4.26
CA ILE A 580 -0.58 16.08 -5.43
C ILE A 580 -0.79 15.19 -6.65
N GLN A 581 -1.78 15.53 -7.45
CA GLN A 581 -1.99 14.92 -8.75
C GLN A 581 -1.80 15.97 -9.83
N ASN A 582 -2.77 16.87 -9.98
CA ASN A 582 -2.81 17.81 -11.10
C ASN A 582 -2.75 19.26 -10.64
N GLU A 583 -2.87 19.53 -9.34
CA GLU A 583 -2.75 20.89 -8.82
C GLU A 583 -2.04 20.98 -7.48
N TYR A 584 -1.47 22.15 -7.22
CA TYR A 584 -0.90 22.49 -5.94
C TYR A 584 -0.98 23.99 -5.67
N SER A 585 -1.22 24.38 -4.42
CA SER A 585 -1.18 25.78 -4.00
C SER A 585 0.14 26.05 -3.29
N LEU A 586 0.96 26.92 -3.89
CA LEU A 586 2.20 27.40 -3.32
C LEU A 586 1.94 28.65 -2.49
N ASN A 587 2.48 28.68 -1.29
CA ASN A 587 2.63 29.88 -0.47
C ASN A 587 4.05 30.43 -0.61
N SER A 588 4.26 31.69 -0.24
CA SER A 588 5.60 32.28 -0.16
C SER A 588 6.56 31.42 0.67
N GLY A 589 7.71 31.05 0.08
CA GLY A 589 8.71 30.15 0.67
C GLY A 589 8.52 28.65 0.38
N ASP A 590 7.39 28.26 -0.22
CA ASP A 590 7.22 26.89 -0.70
C ASP A 590 8.10 26.63 -1.92
N GLU A 591 8.66 25.42 -1.99
CA GLU A 591 9.38 24.94 -3.17
C GLU A 591 8.83 23.58 -3.60
N LEU A 592 8.33 23.53 -4.83
CA LEU A 592 7.81 22.33 -5.48
C LEU A 592 8.81 21.84 -6.53
N LEU A 593 9.35 20.63 -6.35
CA LEU A 593 10.16 19.95 -7.36
C LEU A 593 9.36 18.89 -8.08
N LEU A 594 9.55 18.82 -9.39
CA LEU A 594 8.93 17.88 -10.31
C LEU A 594 10.02 17.10 -11.06
N TYR A 595 9.95 15.78 -11.05
CA TYR A 595 10.88 14.90 -11.76
C TYR A 595 10.12 14.08 -12.79
N TYR A 596 10.34 14.36 -14.08
CA TYR A 596 9.75 13.59 -15.18
C TYR A 596 10.78 12.60 -15.71
N PHE A 597 10.48 11.32 -15.54
CA PHE A 597 11.28 10.22 -16.04
C PHE A 597 10.83 9.89 -17.45
N LEU A 598 11.67 10.20 -18.42
CA LEU A 598 11.43 9.81 -19.81
C LEU A 598 11.66 8.30 -19.95
N PRO A 599 10.80 7.59 -20.70
CA PRO A 599 11.04 6.19 -21.03
C PRO A 599 12.34 6.03 -21.82
N SER A 600 13.07 4.93 -21.62
CA SER A 600 14.34 4.65 -22.34
C SER A 600 14.15 4.42 -23.85
N PHE A 601 12.98 3.93 -24.25
CA PHE A 601 12.66 3.68 -25.65
C PHE A 601 12.51 4.96 -26.51
N ILE A 602 12.51 6.15 -25.91
CA ILE A 602 12.36 7.42 -26.63
C ILE A 602 13.63 8.28 -26.49
N ASP A 603 14.27 8.56 -27.63
CA ASP A 603 15.29 9.59 -27.75
C ASP A 603 14.63 10.93 -28.01
N ALA A 604 14.38 11.68 -26.93
CA ALA A 604 13.62 12.92 -26.96
C ALA A 604 14.43 14.08 -27.56
N HIS A 605 13.84 14.79 -28.52
CA HIS A 605 14.42 16.02 -29.09
C HIS A 605 13.52 17.25 -28.92
N ASN A 606 12.27 17.06 -28.46
CA ASN A 606 11.38 18.17 -28.10
C ASN A 606 10.48 17.77 -26.93
N ILE A 607 10.36 18.66 -25.94
CA ILE A 607 9.42 18.52 -24.82
C ILE A 607 8.55 19.77 -24.75
N SER A 608 7.25 19.59 -24.91
CA SER A 608 6.26 20.66 -24.74
C SER A 608 5.69 20.64 -23.32
N LEU A 609 5.64 21.82 -22.68
CA LEU A 609 5.07 21.99 -21.33
C LEU A 609 3.69 22.64 -21.38
N TYR A 610 2.73 22.01 -20.72
CA TYR A 610 1.37 22.51 -20.56
C TYR A 610 1.08 22.70 -19.08
N GLY A 611 0.93 23.94 -18.63
CA GLY A 611 0.60 24.24 -17.24
C GLY A 611 -0.16 25.54 -17.15
N LYS A 612 -0.76 25.79 -15.99
CA LYS A 612 -1.52 27.02 -15.75
C LYS A 612 -1.27 27.52 -14.35
N ILE A 613 -0.92 28.80 -14.24
CA ILE A 613 -0.85 29.51 -12.96
C ILE A 613 -2.17 30.27 -12.80
N GLU A 614 -2.87 30.02 -11.70
CA GLU A 614 -4.13 30.65 -11.31
C GLU A 614 -3.89 31.55 -10.10
N GLY A 615 -3.69 32.84 -10.36
CA GLY A 615 -3.40 33.84 -9.34
C GLY A 615 -1.96 33.77 -8.83
N GLY A 616 -1.39 34.94 -8.49
CA GLY A 616 -0.02 35.07 -8.02
C GLY A 616 1.04 35.01 -9.13
N GLU A 617 2.31 34.97 -8.73
CA GLU A 617 3.49 34.89 -9.61
C GLU A 617 4.36 33.70 -9.18
N MET A 618 4.81 32.92 -10.15
CA MET A 618 5.68 31.77 -9.93
C MET A 618 6.89 31.83 -10.86
N ASN A 619 8.04 31.43 -10.33
CA ASN A 619 9.24 31.18 -11.11
C ASN A 619 9.38 29.68 -11.37
N ILE A 620 9.75 29.32 -12.61
CA ILE A 620 10.04 27.95 -12.99
C ILE A 620 11.51 27.88 -13.39
N GLU A 621 12.26 27.03 -12.71
CA GLU A 621 13.65 26.71 -13.01
C GLU A 621 13.76 25.26 -13.48
N ILE A 622 14.76 24.98 -14.29
CA ILE A 622 15.12 23.66 -14.82
C ILE A 622 16.53 23.29 -14.35
N TYR A 623 16.74 22.02 -13.98
CA TYR A 623 18.05 21.57 -13.53
C TYR A 623 18.95 21.19 -14.70
N ASN A 624 20.10 21.84 -14.82
CA ASN A 624 21.12 21.51 -15.80
C ASN A 624 22.07 20.44 -15.24
N HIS A 625 21.96 19.20 -15.71
CA HIS A 625 22.78 18.08 -15.23
C HIS A 625 24.25 18.22 -15.63
N TYR A 626 24.55 18.94 -16.71
CA TYR A 626 25.94 19.23 -17.12
C TYR A 626 26.63 20.22 -16.16
N LYS A 627 25.92 21.27 -15.75
CA LYS A 627 26.47 22.30 -14.84
C LYS A 627 26.27 21.98 -13.35
N GLY A 628 25.36 21.08 -13.02
CA GLY A 628 24.98 20.76 -11.64
C GLY A 628 24.19 21.88 -10.95
N SER A 629 23.46 22.70 -11.69
CA SER A 629 22.79 23.90 -11.15
C SER A 629 21.40 24.13 -11.75
N TRP A 630 20.53 24.79 -10.98
CA TRP A 630 19.23 25.29 -11.45
C TRP A 630 19.40 26.54 -12.33
N GLU A 631 18.62 26.63 -13.41
CA GLU A 631 18.57 27.76 -14.35
C GLU A 631 17.11 28.18 -14.58
N ASN A 632 16.84 29.47 -14.78
CA ASN A 632 15.48 29.91 -15.15
C ASN A 632 15.08 29.25 -16.48
N LEU A 633 13.88 28.65 -16.50
CA LEU A 633 13.40 27.90 -17.66
C LEU A 633 13.18 28.85 -18.85
N ASN A 634 13.79 28.52 -19.98
CA ASN A 634 13.46 29.05 -21.30
C ASN A 634 12.99 27.89 -22.20
N ILE A 635 12.00 28.12 -23.07
CA ILE A 635 11.42 27.09 -23.94
C ILE A 635 12.47 26.49 -24.87
N ASP A 636 13.43 27.29 -25.36
CA ASP A 636 14.54 26.82 -26.22
C ASP A 636 15.45 25.77 -25.56
N MET A 637 15.40 25.63 -24.23
CA MET A 637 16.12 24.59 -23.47
C MET A 637 15.49 23.20 -23.64
N LEU A 638 14.23 23.14 -24.07
CA LEU A 638 13.44 21.91 -24.22
C LEU A 638 13.42 21.39 -25.66
N GLU A 639 14.29 21.94 -26.52
CA GLU A 639 14.34 21.64 -27.95
C GLU A 639 15.76 21.33 -28.44
N GLY A 640 15.85 20.41 -29.39
CA GLY A 640 17.07 20.06 -30.11
C GLY A 640 18.23 19.64 -29.19
N ASP A 641 19.45 20.04 -29.56
CA ASP A 641 20.67 19.64 -28.88
C ASP A 641 20.77 20.19 -27.44
N ASN A 642 20.09 21.31 -27.14
CA ASN A 642 20.10 21.93 -25.82
C ASN A 642 19.49 21.00 -24.76
N LEU A 643 18.46 20.23 -25.13
CA LEU A 643 17.74 19.32 -24.24
C LEU A 643 18.66 18.28 -23.60
N SER A 644 19.73 17.86 -24.29
CA SER A 644 20.69 16.86 -23.81
C SER A 644 21.32 17.23 -22.46
N ASN A 645 21.57 18.52 -22.21
CA ASN A 645 22.15 19.03 -20.97
C ASN A 645 21.19 18.90 -19.76
N TYR A 646 19.89 18.83 -20.02
CA TYR A 646 18.83 18.80 -19.00
C TYR A 646 18.26 17.38 -18.78
N LEU A 647 18.70 16.40 -19.58
CA LEU A 647 18.36 14.99 -19.40
C LEU A 647 19.56 14.18 -18.92
N GLN A 648 20.65 14.07 -19.70
CA GLN A 648 21.81 13.21 -19.39
C GLN A 648 21.46 11.81 -18.83
N ASN A 649 20.41 11.16 -19.34
CA ASN A 649 19.86 9.89 -18.82
C ASN A 649 19.34 9.95 -17.38
N LYS A 650 18.98 11.13 -16.90
CA LYS A 650 18.34 11.44 -15.62
C LYS A 650 16.98 12.12 -15.88
N PRO A 651 16.15 12.30 -14.85
CA PRO A 651 14.85 12.97 -15.01
C PRO A 651 14.98 14.42 -15.47
N LEU A 652 14.06 14.85 -16.33
CA LEU A 652 13.79 16.28 -16.53
C LEU A 652 13.27 16.83 -15.21
N SER A 653 14.00 17.77 -14.63
CA SER A 653 13.75 18.25 -13.28
C SER A 653 13.38 19.72 -13.29
N LEU A 654 12.19 20.03 -12.77
CA LEU A 654 11.69 21.40 -12.65
C LEU A 654 11.57 21.79 -11.18
N LYS A 655 11.89 23.04 -10.87
CA LYS A 655 11.69 23.66 -9.57
C LYS A 655 10.76 24.85 -9.72
N ILE A 656 9.70 24.86 -8.92
CA ILE A 656 8.68 25.89 -8.95
C ILE A 656 8.63 26.55 -7.58
N THR A 657 8.79 27.87 -7.58
CA THR A 657 8.75 28.72 -6.39
C THR A 657 7.82 29.90 -6.64
N GLY A 658 7.34 30.54 -5.57
CA GLY A 658 6.45 31.70 -5.65
C GLY A 658 5.15 31.47 -4.87
N GLU A 659 4.10 32.19 -5.25
CA GLU A 659 2.80 32.13 -4.58
C GLU A 659 1.69 32.01 -5.62
N GLY A 660 0.69 31.17 -5.34
CA GLY A 660 -0.47 31.00 -6.21
C GLY A 660 -0.96 29.56 -6.31
N ARG A 661 -2.00 29.34 -7.10
CA ARG A 661 -2.46 27.99 -7.44
C ARG A 661 -1.87 27.57 -8.77
N LEU A 662 -1.18 26.44 -8.79
CA LEU A 662 -0.57 25.86 -9.97
C LEU A 662 -1.38 24.63 -10.40
N ILE A 663 -1.77 24.59 -11.68
CA ILE A 663 -2.03 23.33 -12.37
C ILE A 663 -0.67 22.77 -12.78
N ILE A 664 -0.32 21.62 -12.21
CA ILE A 664 0.99 20.98 -12.37
C ILE A 664 1.30 20.85 -13.86
N PRO A 665 2.50 21.29 -14.31
CA PRO A 665 2.91 21.13 -15.69
C PRO A 665 2.79 19.68 -16.17
N GLN A 666 2.21 19.50 -17.35
CA GLN A 666 2.02 18.25 -18.05
C GLN A 666 2.93 18.29 -19.27
N ILE A 667 3.69 17.22 -19.53
CA ILE A 667 4.66 17.21 -20.62
C ILE A 667 4.15 16.35 -21.78
N SER A 668 4.31 16.85 -23.00
CA SER A 668 4.28 16.03 -24.20
C SER A 668 5.70 15.90 -24.72
N VAL A 669 6.05 14.71 -25.23
CA VAL A 669 7.42 14.40 -25.63
C VAL A 669 7.41 13.91 -27.06
N LYS A 670 8.24 14.53 -27.89
CA LYS A 670 8.49 14.13 -29.26
C LYS A 670 9.92 13.61 -29.38
N GLY A 671 10.07 12.44 -29.97
CA GLY A 671 11.35 11.74 -30.02
C GLY A 671 11.38 10.62 -31.05
N LYS A 672 12.57 10.08 -31.27
CA LYS A 672 12.75 8.89 -32.11
C LYS A 672 12.69 7.63 -31.26
N VAL A 673 12.20 6.54 -31.84
CA VAL A 673 12.23 5.24 -31.17
C VAL A 673 13.66 4.71 -31.12
N ASN A 674 14.14 4.38 -29.94
CA ASN A 674 15.41 3.69 -29.77
C ASN A 674 15.17 2.18 -29.89
N LEU A 675 15.45 1.60 -31.07
CA LEU A 675 15.16 0.20 -31.40
C LEU A 675 15.95 -0.83 -30.56
N GLY A 676 16.88 -0.39 -29.71
CA GLY A 676 17.66 -1.26 -28.82
C GLY A 676 16.97 -1.61 -27.50
N ASP A 677 16.00 -0.79 -27.05
CA ASP A 677 15.26 -0.99 -25.81
C ASP A 677 13.81 -1.29 -26.15
N GLU A 678 13.40 -2.56 -25.99
CA GLU A 678 11.97 -2.88 -26.12
C GLU A 678 11.16 -2.01 -25.14
N PRO A 679 9.99 -1.47 -25.53
CA PRO A 679 9.15 -0.66 -24.65
C PRO A 679 8.47 -1.45 -23.52
N TYR A 680 9.02 -2.62 -23.18
CA TYR A 680 8.44 -3.62 -22.29
C TYR A 680 9.48 -4.10 -21.27
N GLU A 681 9.52 -3.44 -20.11
CA GLU A 681 9.36 -4.09 -18.80
C GLU A 681 9.15 -3.04 -17.70
#